data_AF-A0A8S3RHD6-F1
#
_entry.id   AF-A0A8S3RHD6-F1
#
_cell.length_a   1.000
_cell.length_b   1.000
_cell.length_c   1.000
_cell.angle_alpha   90.00
_cell.angle_beta   90.00
_cell.angle_gamma   90.00
#
_symmetry.space_group_name_H-M   'P 1'
#
loop_
_entity.id
_entity.type
_entity.pdbx_description
1 polymer ?
#
loop_
_entity_poly.entity_id
_entity_poly.type
_entity_poly.pdbx_seq_one_letter_code
_entity_poly.pdbx_strand_id
1 'polypeptide(L)'
;MRVYVLSTLLVAAICSAQTLVRQTCSSTRSAVDVQMTGANAVIGGLFEMRTSILGGYACGEPHKELIQVYEAARWALQKVNTNAMVPGVKLGMKAYDTCSSEVLALKYAQDFYSRLTTGQNSCTTQTNQLYLGFLGPLSSWTTTAVAEMAGKLPASVLSPRAMSTALSDNAKYPYFLRTSPSSRAQAKAMIEVLKQMNWKRVIAVYTSSIYGNSGYETMVKQAMENDICITKALSVPSSGTVSQYAAQLTSLPKYDTDVALFFGSYNEAKTLFQALETIGSTPGIRSIQWMVTDMNLMQETYSNIARGAIAVMPRATLVTQFRDYFINLNEVSAPTENPWLANWYMTQYQCKLPGVTYLPYSNYTNCVTKTTNQRRNDFRQNAFVDRTIMAVFAYAKALRKAQEDRCGSSFSGICTSLQSLTTSDFHKYLKDVDFTNVHTSSNMCKVILVSLQFSTSDNVPSLSGKRVAFDENGDFISEDFTIWNYNDKSTAFDFHEVGRYENGQLALSLTEIKMYDNNRNSILTSLPTSPCPAEGCGRCVIPRNAVEFMYMPGDLVIAGVVRGHGAGSEPLSCGDVNELHMAFSVAFYYAVQTVKTKFPALLKGVNLGGLIVDVCNSQQTGSMFFNNILAELQVVRDKRGRIVDPNAIKIITSALTSTQTMLFTDAMKAFDIQELGISATASTLSDKMKYPNFARVIPSDAKQAVAMTQFFIKNGWSFIQTINSPGDYGRRAIKDLRQAAVEGHICIGASYEMGTDGTLAEILNSIKQQSQARVVVLFIGGDDKKNY
;
A
#
# COMPACT_ATOMS: atom_id res chain seq x y z
N MET A 1 -29.36 -9.87 77.54
CA MET A 1 -29.80 -9.45 76.19
C MET A 1 -28.86 -10.15 75.19
N ARG A 2 -29.11 -11.35 74.62
CA ARG A 2 -30.22 -11.83 73.76
C ARG A 2 -30.36 -10.90 72.52
N VAL A 3 -30.26 -11.30 71.24
CA VAL A 3 -30.74 -12.50 70.49
C VAL A 3 -29.95 -12.71 69.15
N TYR A 4 -29.94 -13.95 68.62
CA TYR A 4 -29.49 -14.48 67.30
C TYR A 4 -30.37 -13.97 66.09
N VAL A 5 -30.07 -14.08 64.78
CA VAL A 5 -30.17 -15.24 63.85
C VAL A 5 -29.87 -14.78 62.40
N LEU A 6 -29.28 -15.69 61.61
CA LEU A 6 -29.06 -15.80 60.16
C LEU A 6 -29.93 -15.01 59.17
N SER A 7 -29.32 -14.60 58.05
CA SER A 7 -29.68 -15.14 56.72
C SER A 7 -28.55 -14.98 55.69
N THR A 8 -28.12 -16.12 55.15
CA THR A 8 -27.26 -16.31 54.00
C THR A 8 -27.99 -15.94 52.70
N LEU A 9 -27.33 -15.18 51.81
CA LEU A 9 -27.61 -15.20 50.38
C LEU A 9 -26.31 -15.04 49.59
N LEU A 10 -25.83 -16.18 49.12
CA LEU A 10 -24.84 -16.36 48.09
C LEU A 10 -25.46 -15.86 46.78
N VAL A 11 -25.01 -14.73 46.23
CA VAL A 11 -25.20 -14.41 44.82
C VAL A 11 -23.86 -14.01 44.23
N ALA A 12 -23.34 -14.91 43.40
CA ALA A 12 -22.24 -14.65 42.49
C ALA A 12 -22.57 -13.42 41.62
N ALA A 13 -21.86 -12.33 41.85
CA ALA A 13 -21.84 -11.17 40.96
C ALA A 13 -20.42 -10.98 40.43
N ILE A 14 -20.10 -11.84 39.48
CA ILE A 14 -19.29 -11.61 38.28
C ILE A 14 -18.05 -10.72 38.49
N CYS A 15 -16.92 -11.40 38.62
CA CYS A 15 -15.59 -10.87 38.35
C CYS A 15 -15.53 -10.35 36.90
N SER A 16 -15.93 -9.09 36.67
CA SER A 16 -15.80 -8.37 35.39
C SER A 16 -14.70 -7.30 35.45
N ALA A 17 -13.68 -7.53 36.27
CA ALA A 17 -12.49 -6.67 36.35
C ALA A 17 -11.25 -7.32 35.70
N GLN A 18 -11.45 -8.27 34.76
CA GLN A 18 -10.36 -8.98 34.06
C GLN A 18 -10.48 -8.98 32.52
N THR A 19 -11.18 -8.02 31.91
CA THR A 19 -11.35 -7.99 30.44
C THR A 19 -11.08 -6.63 29.80
N LEU A 20 -9.97 -5.99 30.17
CA LEU A 20 -9.33 -4.99 29.30
C LEU A 20 -7.80 -5.08 29.23
N VAL A 21 -7.19 -6.06 29.90
CA VAL A 21 -5.78 -6.45 29.72
C VAL A 21 -5.62 -7.51 28.62
N ARG A 22 -6.73 -8.01 28.04
CA ARG A 22 -6.74 -9.21 27.17
C ARG A 22 -6.92 -8.96 25.67
N GLN A 23 -6.94 -7.71 25.20
CA GLN A 23 -7.05 -7.42 23.75
C GLN A 23 -5.79 -6.83 23.09
N THR A 24 -4.74 -6.50 23.86
CA THR A 24 -3.38 -6.28 23.33
C THR A 24 -2.49 -7.53 23.42
N CYS A 25 -2.91 -8.57 24.16
CA CYS A 25 -2.14 -9.80 24.41
C CYS A 25 -2.84 -11.11 23.99
N SER A 26 -3.96 -11.07 23.26
CA SER A 26 -4.54 -12.31 22.71
C SER A 26 -3.70 -12.82 21.53
N SER A 27 -2.71 -13.65 21.84
CA SER A 27 -1.84 -14.40 20.93
C SER A 27 -2.56 -15.53 20.17
N THR A 28 -3.89 -15.62 20.22
CA THR A 28 -4.55 -16.87 19.78
C THR A 28 -4.74 -17.01 18.27
N ARG A 29 -4.45 -16.01 17.43
CA ARG A 29 -4.59 -16.12 15.95
C ARG A 29 -3.60 -15.29 15.12
N SER A 30 -2.48 -14.84 15.68
CA SER A 30 -1.52 -14.00 14.95
C SER A 30 -0.56 -14.77 14.05
N ALA A 31 -0.32 -16.05 14.36
CA ALA A 31 0.58 -16.90 13.60
C ALA A 31 0.10 -18.35 13.63
N VAL A 32 0.47 -19.11 12.61
CA VAL A 32 0.16 -20.54 12.48
C VAL A 32 1.31 -21.27 11.79
N ASP A 33 1.52 -22.51 12.19
CA ASP A 33 2.48 -23.42 11.57
C ASP A 33 1.79 -24.21 10.46
N VAL A 34 2.35 -24.18 9.24
CA VAL A 34 1.84 -24.92 8.08
C VAL A 34 2.87 -25.96 7.68
N GLN A 35 2.52 -27.24 7.77
CA GLN A 35 3.41 -28.37 7.45
C GLN A 35 4.77 -28.36 8.17
N MET A 36 4.86 -27.72 9.33
CA MET A 36 6.12 -27.53 10.05
C MET A 36 6.67 -28.80 10.71
N THR A 37 5.82 -29.79 11.00
CA THR A 37 6.27 -31.06 11.60
C THR A 37 7.24 -31.77 10.66
N GLY A 38 8.50 -31.86 11.08
CA GLY A 38 9.59 -32.44 10.27
C GLY A 38 10.04 -31.57 9.09
N ALA A 39 9.69 -30.28 9.05
CA ALA A 39 10.15 -29.38 8.01
C ALA A 39 11.66 -29.12 8.13
N ASN A 40 12.37 -29.29 7.01
CA ASN A 40 13.81 -29.05 6.89
C ASN A 40 14.11 -27.62 6.41
N ALA A 41 13.20 -27.04 5.63
CA ALA A 41 13.28 -25.66 5.16
C ALA A 41 11.96 -24.93 5.42
N VAL A 42 12.01 -23.64 5.73
CA VAL A 42 10.89 -22.84 6.24
C VAL A 42 10.79 -21.52 5.49
N ILE A 43 9.58 -21.19 5.05
CA ILE A 43 9.23 -19.88 4.48
C ILE A 43 8.47 -19.07 5.54
N GLY A 44 8.79 -17.79 5.68
CA GLY A 44 8.00 -16.85 6.49
C GLY A 44 6.81 -16.34 5.68
N GLY A 45 5.59 -16.72 6.02
CA GLY A 45 4.40 -16.25 5.33
C GLY A 45 3.88 -14.96 5.96
N LEU A 46 3.88 -13.84 5.25
CA LEU A 46 3.31 -12.58 5.72
C LEU A 46 2.02 -12.29 4.94
N PHE A 47 0.88 -12.55 5.55
CA PHE A 47 -0.42 -12.41 4.91
C PHE A 47 -1.27 -11.33 5.59
N GLU A 48 -2.26 -10.83 4.88
CA GLU A 48 -3.18 -9.79 5.35
C GLU A 48 -4.57 -10.43 5.49
N MET A 49 -4.78 -11.27 6.51
CA MET A 49 -6.05 -12.02 6.64
C MET A 49 -7.18 -11.12 7.11
N ARG A 50 -6.86 -10.09 7.89
CA ARG A 50 -7.80 -9.13 8.47
C ARG A 50 -7.40 -7.69 8.17
N THR A 51 -8.35 -6.78 8.29
CA THR A 51 -8.08 -5.34 8.16
C THR A 51 -7.32 -4.79 9.36
N SER A 52 -6.65 -3.66 9.19
CA SER A 52 -6.02 -2.91 10.28
C SER A 52 -7.05 -2.02 10.97
N ILE A 53 -7.12 -2.07 12.30
CA ILE A 53 -7.88 -1.12 13.13
C ILE A 53 -6.97 -0.51 14.22
N LEU A 54 -7.39 0.59 14.82
CA LEU A 54 -6.63 1.31 15.87
C LEU A 54 -5.19 1.59 15.42
N GLY A 55 -5.00 2.19 14.23
CA GLY A 55 -3.66 2.51 13.72
C GLY A 55 -2.70 1.33 13.51
N GLY A 56 -3.23 0.10 13.39
CA GLY A 56 -2.43 -1.12 13.19
C GLY A 56 -2.06 -1.85 14.47
N TYR A 57 -2.62 -1.46 15.61
CA TYR A 57 -2.45 -2.13 16.91
C TYR A 57 -3.46 -3.25 17.16
N ALA A 58 -4.51 -3.34 16.35
CA ALA A 58 -5.45 -4.45 16.39
C ALA A 58 -5.92 -4.84 14.98
N CYS A 59 -6.48 -6.04 14.87
CA CYS A 59 -6.98 -6.61 13.63
C CYS A 59 -8.50 -6.56 13.61
N GLY A 60 -9.07 -6.06 12.52
CA GLY A 60 -10.50 -5.96 12.29
C GLY A 60 -11.09 -7.20 11.62
N GLU A 61 -12.05 -6.96 10.74
CA GLU A 61 -12.76 -8.02 10.00
C GLU A 61 -11.85 -8.74 8.99
N PRO A 62 -12.12 -10.03 8.70
CA PRO A 62 -11.42 -10.77 7.65
C PRO A 62 -11.56 -10.12 6.27
N HIS A 63 -10.45 -10.05 5.52
CA HIS A 63 -10.47 -9.71 4.11
C HIS A 63 -11.26 -10.76 3.32
N LYS A 64 -12.11 -10.30 2.40
CA LYS A 64 -13.05 -11.17 1.70
C LYS A 64 -12.39 -12.12 0.71
N GLU A 65 -11.25 -11.72 0.19
CA GLU A 65 -10.59 -12.31 -0.97
C GLU A 65 -9.20 -12.87 -0.70
N LEU A 66 -8.57 -12.50 0.42
CA LEU A 66 -7.20 -12.91 0.74
C LEU A 66 -7.10 -14.30 1.37
N ILE A 67 -8.21 -14.90 1.81
CA ILE A 67 -8.18 -16.29 2.29
C ILE A 67 -7.75 -17.26 1.18
N GLN A 68 -8.12 -16.98 -0.08
CA GLN A 68 -7.74 -17.84 -1.20
C GLN A 68 -6.24 -17.75 -1.47
N VAL A 69 -5.64 -16.57 -1.29
CA VAL A 69 -4.19 -16.35 -1.42
C VAL A 69 -3.44 -17.16 -0.37
N TYR A 70 -3.91 -17.14 0.88
CA TYR A 70 -3.35 -17.96 1.95
C TYR A 70 -3.47 -19.47 1.67
N GLU A 71 -4.67 -19.92 1.32
CA GLU A 71 -4.95 -21.32 1.01
C GLU A 71 -4.18 -21.80 -0.22
N ALA A 72 -3.93 -20.92 -1.18
CA ALA A 72 -3.11 -21.22 -2.35
C ALA A 72 -1.65 -21.51 -1.94
N ALA A 73 -1.10 -20.74 -1.00
CA ALA A 73 0.23 -21.01 -0.45
C ALA A 73 0.28 -22.36 0.29
N ARG A 74 -0.72 -22.64 1.14
CA ARG A 74 -0.83 -23.92 1.87
C ARG A 74 -0.92 -25.11 0.90
N TRP A 75 -1.81 -25.02 -0.08
CA TRP A 75 -2.00 -26.05 -1.10
C TRP A 75 -0.75 -26.26 -1.95
N ALA A 76 -0.09 -25.17 -2.37
CA ALA A 76 1.15 -25.25 -3.15
C ALA A 76 2.28 -25.92 -2.36
N LEU A 77 2.42 -25.62 -1.06
CA LEU A 77 3.38 -26.31 -0.19
C LEU A 77 3.10 -27.81 -0.10
N GLN A 78 1.83 -28.21 -0.01
CA GLN A 78 1.45 -29.63 -0.01
C GLN A 78 1.89 -30.28 -1.31
N LYS A 79 1.63 -29.63 -2.46
CA LYS A 79 2.04 -30.12 -3.78
C LYS A 79 3.56 -30.24 -3.93
N VAL A 80 4.32 -29.23 -3.51
CA VAL A 80 5.79 -29.26 -3.54
C VAL A 80 6.34 -30.45 -2.76
N ASN A 81 5.81 -30.70 -1.56
CA ASN A 81 6.23 -31.81 -0.71
C ASN A 81 5.79 -33.18 -1.24
N THR A 82 4.53 -33.32 -1.68
CA THR A 82 4.00 -34.57 -2.25
C THR A 82 4.75 -34.98 -3.53
N ASN A 83 5.11 -34.01 -4.37
CA ASN A 83 5.86 -34.27 -5.60
C ASN A 83 7.38 -34.40 -5.38
N ALA A 84 7.85 -34.32 -4.13
CA ALA A 84 9.26 -34.38 -3.77
C ALA A 84 10.15 -33.46 -4.63
N MET A 85 9.70 -32.22 -4.89
CA MET A 85 10.40 -31.28 -5.78
C MET A 85 11.82 -30.95 -5.30
N VAL A 86 12.07 -31.07 -3.99
CA VAL A 86 13.40 -31.06 -3.38
C VAL A 86 13.60 -32.42 -2.69
N PRO A 87 14.33 -33.37 -3.31
CA PRO A 87 14.52 -34.71 -2.77
C PRO A 87 15.04 -34.71 -1.33
N GLY A 88 14.35 -35.43 -0.45
CA GLY A 88 14.71 -35.58 0.97
C GLY A 88 14.52 -34.33 1.84
N VAL A 89 13.91 -33.26 1.30
CA VAL A 89 13.70 -31.99 2.02
C VAL A 89 12.21 -31.68 2.06
N LYS A 90 11.67 -31.51 3.26
CA LYS A 90 10.30 -31.05 3.48
C LYS A 90 10.26 -29.54 3.71
N LEU A 91 9.44 -28.83 2.93
CA LEU A 91 9.19 -27.39 3.11
C LEU A 91 8.00 -27.17 4.07
N GLY A 92 8.19 -26.26 5.02
CA GLY A 92 7.14 -25.74 5.90
C GLY A 92 7.00 -24.23 5.75
N MET A 93 5.97 -23.66 6.38
CA MET A 93 5.77 -22.22 6.44
C MET A 93 5.31 -21.79 7.82
N LYS A 94 5.91 -20.73 8.35
CA LYS A 94 5.40 -20.00 9.51
C LYS A 94 4.58 -18.82 9.00
N ALA A 95 3.26 -18.94 9.01
CA ALA A 95 2.38 -17.91 8.48
C ALA A 95 1.92 -16.96 9.59
N TYR A 96 1.92 -15.66 9.28
CA TYR A 96 1.54 -14.58 10.17
C TYR A 96 0.44 -13.75 9.52
N ASP A 97 -0.52 -13.33 10.34
CA ASP A 97 -1.54 -12.36 9.94
C ASP A 97 -1.08 -10.96 10.33
N THR A 98 -0.54 -10.24 9.35
CA THR A 98 -0.06 -8.86 9.48
C THR A 98 -1.19 -7.84 9.62
N CYS A 99 -2.43 -8.24 9.39
CA CYS A 99 -3.61 -7.39 9.48
C CYS A 99 -3.54 -6.10 8.65
N SER A 100 -2.85 -6.11 7.51
CA SER A 100 -2.58 -4.91 6.70
C SER A 100 -1.86 -3.78 7.48
N SER A 101 -1.14 -4.13 8.55
CA SER A 101 -0.40 -3.21 9.40
C SER A 101 1.09 -3.35 9.16
N GLU A 102 1.74 -2.23 8.80
CA GLU A 102 3.19 -2.14 8.67
C GLU A 102 3.90 -2.54 9.97
N VAL A 103 3.36 -2.11 11.11
CA VAL A 103 3.96 -2.38 12.43
C VAL A 103 3.96 -3.88 12.71
N LEU A 104 2.85 -4.56 12.42
CA LEU A 104 2.75 -6.01 12.61
C LEU A 104 3.58 -6.76 11.56
N ALA A 105 3.61 -6.31 10.30
CA ALA A 105 4.44 -6.92 9.27
C ALA A 105 5.94 -6.89 9.64
N LEU A 106 6.44 -5.74 10.10
CA LEU A 106 7.83 -5.61 10.57
C LEU A 106 8.08 -6.44 11.83
N LYS A 107 7.16 -6.44 12.79
CA LYS A 107 7.26 -7.27 13.99
C LYS A 107 7.38 -8.75 13.62
N TYR A 108 6.51 -9.27 12.75
CA TYR A 108 6.53 -10.69 12.38
C TYR A 108 7.72 -11.04 11.49
N ALA A 109 8.19 -10.12 10.66
CA ALA A 109 9.45 -10.28 9.95
C ALA A 109 10.63 -10.42 10.93
N GLN A 110 10.66 -9.61 12.00
CA GLN A 110 11.64 -9.71 13.08
C GLN A 110 11.47 -10.99 13.91
N ASP A 111 10.23 -11.41 14.22
CA ASP A 111 9.96 -12.64 14.97
C ASP A 111 10.44 -13.88 14.19
N PHE A 112 10.18 -13.93 12.88
CA PHE A 112 10.60 -15.01 11.99
C PHE A 112 12.14 -15.10 11.92
N TYR A 113 12.80 -13.95 11.82
CA TYR A 113 14.25 -13.84 11.80
C TYR A 113 14.81 -13.14 13.05
N SER A 114 14.51 -13.69 14.23
CA SER A 114 14.98 -13.10 15.50
C SER A 114 16.50 -12.93 15.56
N ARG A 115 17.26 -13.81 14.88
CA ARG A 115 18.72 -13.78 14.78
C ARG A 115 19.29 -12.71 13.84
N LEU A 116 18.47 -12.14 12.97
CA LEU A 116 18.91 -10.99 12.17
C LEU A 116 19.11 -9.74 13.05
N THR A 117 18.52 -9.69 14.25
CA THR A 117 18.81 -8.65 15.25
C THR A 117 20.16 -8.83 15.97
N THR A 118 20.79 -10.01 15.86
CA THR A 118 22.08 -10.32 16.48
C THR A 118 23.25 -10.34 15.47
N GLY A 119 23.02 -9.93 14.22
CA GLY A 119 24.05 -9.82 13.18
C GLY A 119 24.48 -11.14 12.53
N GLN A 120 23.75 -12.24 12.74
CA GLN A 120 24.03 -13.52 12.10
C GLN A 120 23.30 -13.65 10.76
N ASN A 121 24.05 -13.76 9.65
CA ASN A 121 23.52 -13.81 8.27
C ASN A 121 23.32 -15.25 7.72
N SER A 122 23.26 -16.26 8.60
CA SER A 122 23.08 -17.67 8.20
C SER A 122 21.61 -18.00 7.96
N CYS A 123 21.31 -18.80 6.92
CA CYS A 123 19.99 -19.39 6.70
C CYS A 123 19.63 -20.44 7.76
N THR A 124 20.60 -20.95 8.52
CA THR A 124 20.40 -22.15 9.36
C THR A 124 20.17 -21.79 10.83
N THR A 125 19.07 -22.29 11.39
CA THR A 125 18.78 -22.17 12.82
C THR A 125 19.63 -23.13 13.67
N GLN A 126 19.59 -22.97 14.99
CA GLN A 126 20.19 -23.95 15.92
C GLN A 126 19.53 -25.33 15.82
N THR A 127 18.33 -25.40 15.23
CA THR A 127 17.60 -26.64 14.93
C THR A 127 17.93 -27.22 13.54
N ASN A 128 18.97 -26.71 12.86
CA ASN A 128 19.39 -27.11 11.51
C ASN A 128 18.31 -26.94 10.41
N GLN A 129 17.37 -26.01 10.59
CA GLN A 129 16.37 -25.68 9.58
C GLN A 129 16.81 -24.50 8.73
N LEU A 130 16.59 -24.56 7.42
CA LEU A 130 16.88 -23.48 6.47
C LEU A 130 15.73 -22.49 6.41
N TYR A 131 15.99 -21.21 6.64
CA TYR A 131 15.01 -20.13 6.50
C TYR A 131 15.24 -19.45 5.15
N LEU A 132 14.23 -19.47 4.29
CA LEU A 132 14.39 -19.15 2.86
C LEU A 132 14.05 -17.69 2.50
N GLY A 133 13.31 -17.00 3.35
CA GLY A 133 12.80 -15.66 3.08
C GLY A 133 11.30 -15.55 3.37
N PHE A 134 10.69 -14.51 2.82
CA PHE A 134 9.30 -14.16 3.03
C PHE A 134 8.44 -14.38 1.79
N LEU A 135 7.32 -15.06 1.95
CA LEU A 135 6.21 -15.05 1.00
C LEU A 135 5.23 -13.97 1.46
N GLY A 136 5.09 -12.92 0.66
CA GLY A 136 4.43 -11.68 1.08
C GLY A 136 5.41 -10.67 1.72
N PRO A 137 4.95 -9.52 2.23
CA PRO A 137 3.56 -9.11 2.41
C PRO A 137 2.76 -8.91 1.11
N LEU A 138 1.46 -8.65 1.22
CA LEU A 138 0.56 -8.59 0.07
C LEU A 138 0.32 -7.17 -0.44
N SER A 139 0.06 -6.19 0.44
CA SER A 139 -0.10 -4.80 0.02
C SER A 139 1.24 -4.12 -0.26
N SER A 140 1.26 -3.16 -1.19
CA SER A 140 2.48 -2.43 -1.53
C SER A 140 3.04 -1.64 -0.34
N TRP A 141 2.19 -1.18 0.58
CA TRP A 141 2.62 -0.44 1.77
C TRP A 141 3.38 -1.32 2.76
N THR A 142 2.80 -2.45 3.19
CA THR A 142 3.46 -3.38 4.12
C THR A 142 4.70 -4.01 3.48
N THR A 143 4.63 -4.31 2.18
CA THR A 143 5.76 -4.86 1.42
C THR A 143 6.94 -3.91 1.36
N THR A 144 6.70 -2.61 1.15
CA THR A 144 7.76 -1.60 1.12
C THR A 144 8.55 -1.57 2.42
N ALA A 145 7.86 -1.62 3.57
CA ALA A 145 8.51 -1.63 4.86
C ALA A 145 9.34 -2.90 5.11
N VAL A 146 8.80 -4.08 4.77
CA VAL A 146 9.51 -5.35 4.91
C VAL A 146 10.68 -5.45 3.92
N ALA A 147 10.53 -4.95 2.69
CA ALA A 147 11.60 -4.90 1.69
C ALA A 147 12.73 -3.96 2.12
N GLU A 148 12.42 -2.82 2.74
CA GLU A 148 13.43 -1.90 3.29
C GLU A 148 14.22 -2.57 4.43
N MET A 149 13.53 -3.27 5.33
CA MET A 149 14.17 -4.08 6.37
C MET A 149 15.06 -5.16 5.75
N ALA A 150 14.56 -5.86 4.73
CA ALA A 150 15.29 -6.90 4.00
C ALA A 150 16.54 -6.36 3.27
N GLY A 151 16.54 -5.11 2.83
CA GLY A 151 17.73 -4.43 2.32
C GLY A 151 18.87 -4.36 3.32
N LYS A 152 18.54 -4.12 4.60
CA LYS A 152 19.51 -4.05 5.72
C LYS A 152 19.86 -5.43 6.28
N LEU A 153 18.94 -6.38 6.15
CA LEU A 153 19.02 -7.73 6.67
C LEU A 153 18.71 -8.70 5.53
N PRO A 154 19.73 -9.20 4.81
CA PRO A 154 19.62 -9.65 3.42
C PRO A 154 18.76 -10.90 3.25
N ALA A 155 17.44 -10.76 3.33
CA ALA A 155 16.46 -11.84 3.30
C ALA A 155 15.52 -11.62 2.11
N SER A 156 15.31 -12.65 1.30
CA SER A 156 14.41 -12.57 0.16
C SER A 156 13.00 -12.19 0.58
N VAL A 157 12.38 -11.24 -0.14
CA VAL A 157 10.97 -10.89 -0.02
C VAL A 157 10.33 -11.14 -1.37
N LEU A 158 9.51 -12.20 -1.49
CA LEU A 158 8.79 -12.54 -2.71
C LEU A 158 7.30 -12.28 -2.52
N SER A 159 6.80 -11.17 -3.06
CA SER A 159 5.38 -10.81 -2.95
C SER A 159 4.58 -11.32 -4.14
N PRO A 160 3.46 -12.05 -3.91
CA PRO A 160 2.58 -12.47 -5.00
C PRO A 160 1.54 -11.40 -5.39
N ARG A 161 1.51 -10.24 -4.71
CA ARG A 161 0.46 -9.21 -4.90
C ARG A 161 0.98 -7.77 -5.01
N ALA A 162 2.12 -7.41 -4.44
CA ALA A 162 2.57 -6.01 -4.44
C ALA A 162 2.96 -5.53 -5.85
N MET A 163 2.25 -4.50 -6.36
CA MET A 163 2.37 -4.02 -7.74
C MET A 163 3.01 -2.64 -7.88
N SER A 164 3.18 -1.88 -6.80
CA SER A 164 3.76 -0.53 -6.85
C SER A 164 5.09 -0.49 -7.60
N THR A 165 5.28 0.53 -8.45
CA THR A 165 6.53 0.75 -9.20
C THR A 165 7.67 1.21 -8.31
N ALA A 166 7.38 1.69 -7.09
CA ALA A 166 8.40 2.06 -6.11
C ALA A 166 9.27 0.85 -5.73
N LEU A 167 8.70 -0.36 -5.70
CA LEU A 167 9.40 -1.59 -5.33
C LEU A 167 10.38 -2.10 -6.41
N SER A 168 10.30 -1.58 -7.64
CA SER A 168 11.24 -1.91 -8.72
C SER A 168 12.59 -1.20 -8.60
N ASP A 169 12.78 -0.31 -7.61
CA ASP A 169 14.08 0.31 -7.33
C ASP A 169 14.99 -0.70 -6.65
N ASN A 170 15.74 -1.47 -7.45
CA ASN A 170 16.65 -2.50 -6.98
C ASN A 170 17.84 -1.95 -6.16
N ALA A 171 18.18 -0.67 -6.30
CA ALA A 171 19.18 -0.04 -5.44
C ALA A 171 18.65 0.15 -4.01
N LYS A 172 17.34 0.40 -3.88
CA LYS A 172 16.65 0.58 -2.60
C LYS A 172 16.15 -0.74 -2.00
N TYR A 173 15.67 -1.67 -2.82
CA TYR A 173 15.08 -2.95 -2.41
C TYR A 173 15.79 -4.15 -3.05
N PRO A 174 17.10 -4.36 -2.79
CA PRO A 174 17.92 -5.34 -3.51
C PRO A 174 17.53 -6.81 -3.29
N TYR A 175 16.68 -7.09 -2.30
CA TYR A 175 16.20 -8.45 -1.96
C TYR A 175 14.72 -8.68 -2.28
N PHE A 176 14.07 -7.72 -2.96
CA PHE A 176 12.67 -7.80 -3.34
C PHE A 176 12.50 -8.50 -4.69
N LEU A 177 11.51 -9.38 -4.75
CA LEU A 177 11.03 -10.04 -5.97
C LEU A 177 9.50 -10.07 -5.94
N ARG A 178 8.86 -10.24 -7.10
CA ARG A 178 7.42 -10.45 -7.17
C ARG A 178 6.99 -11.39 -8.28
N THR A 179 5.91 -12.14 -8.05
CA THR A 179 5.20 -12.92 -9.09
C THR A 179 3.96 -12.22 -9.62
N SER A 180 3.74 -10.96 -9.23
CA SER A 180 2.71 -10.07 -9.78
C SER A 180 3.35 -9.10 -10.78
N PRO A 181 2.67 -8.69 -11.87
CA PRO A 181 3.21 -7.70 -12.79
C PRO A 181 3.33 -6.31 -12.13
N SER A 182 4.24 -5.49 -12.66
CA SER A 182 4.40 -4.09 -12.26
C SER A 182 3.20 -3.23 -12.62
N SER A 183 2.85 -2.24 -11.78
CA SER A 183 1.93 -1.17 -12.18
C SER A 183 2.44 -0.35 -13.38
N ARG A 184 3.73 -0.45 -13.73
CA ARG A 184 4.26 0.06 -15.02
C ARG A 184 3.62 -0.66 -16.20
N ALA A 185 3.55 -1.98 -16.14
CA ALA A 185 2.91 -2.79 -17.17
C ALA A 185 1.39 -2.56 -17.21
N GLN A 186 0.78 -2.38 -16.04
CA GLN A 186 -0.65 -2.03 -15.94
C GLN A 186 -0.95 -0.69 -16.60
N ALA A 187 -0.12 0.34 -16.35
CA ALA A 187 -0.27 1.64 -16.98
C ALA A 187 -0.16 1.55 -18.50
N LYS A 188 0.78 0.76 -19.04
CA LYS A 188 0.86 0.49 -20.49
C LYS A 188 -0.43 -0.14 -21.03
N ALA A 189 -0.97 -1.15 -20.36
CA ALA A 189 -2.24 -1.77 -20.75
C ALA A 189 -3.40 -0.76 -20.72
N MET A 190 -3.48 0.08 -19.68
CA MET A 190 -4.47 1.15 -19.58
C MET A 190 -4.34 2.16 -20.74
N ILE A 191 -3.13 2.59 -21.09
CA ILE A 191 -2.88 3.50 -22.23
C ILE A 191 -3.41 2.90 -23.53
N GLU A 192 -3.16 1.62 -23.79
CA GLU A 192 -3.66 0.95 -25.01
C GLU A 192 -5.19 0.89 -25.02
N VAL A 193 -5.83 0.68 -23.87
CA VAL A 193 -7.31 0.76 -23.76
C VAL A 193 -7.78 2.17 -24.06
N LEU A 194 -7.14 3.19 -23.50
CA LEU A 194 -7.49 4.60 -23.75
C LEU A 194 -7.38 4.99 -25.23
N LYS A 195 -6.34 4.50 -25.92
CA LYS A 195 -6.17 4.70 -27.37
C LYS A 195 -7.32 4.07 -28.16
N GLN A 196 -7.64 2.80 -27.91
CA GLN A 196 -8.71 2.11 -28.64
C GLN A 196 -10.11 2.66 -28.32
N MET A 197 -10.32 3.19 -27.12
CA MET A 197 -11.56 3.88 -26.71
C MET A 197 -11.64 5.33 -27.20
N ASN A 198 -10.58 5.86 -27.83
CA ASN A 198 -10.44 7.27 -28.19
C ASN A 198 -10.68 8.22 -26.98
N TRP A 199 -10.13 7.85 -25.82
CA TRP A 199 -10.14 8.63 -24.58
C TRP A 199 -8.80 9.33 -24.41
N LYS A 200 -8.68 10.53 -25.00
CA LYS A 200 -7.45 11.32 -24.97
C LYS A 200 -7.40 12.32 -23.82
N ARG A 201 -8.53 12.68 -23.21
CA ARG A 201 -8.59 13.56 -22.04
C ARG A 201 -9.22 12.84 -20.87
N VAL A 202 -8.53 12.78 -19.74
CA VAL A 202 -8.96 12.02 -18.58
C VAL A 202 -8.73 12.77 -17.28
N ILE A 203 -9.56 12.52 -16.27
CA ILE A 203 -9.31 12.90 -14.89
C ILE A 203 -8.60 11.73 -14.20
N ALA A 204 -7.58 11.99 -13.40
CA ALA A 204 -7.00 10.98 -12.51
C ALA A 204 -7.58 11.15 -11.10
N VAL A 205 -8.03 10.08 -10.50
CA VAL A 205 -8.37 9.99 -9.08
C VAL A 205 -7.47 8.92 -8.48
N TYR A 206 -6.78 9.20 -7.38
CA TYR A 206 -5.84 8.25 -6.80
C TYR A 206 -5.89 8.29 -5.29
N THR A 207 -5.60 7.15 -4.66
CA THR A 207 -5.52 7.10 -3.20
C THR A 207 -4.18 7.60 -2.72
N SER A 208 -4.16 8.29 -1.57
CA SER A 208 -2.95 8.76 -0.88
C SER A 208 -2.17 7.59 -0.23
N SER A 209 -1.89 6.55 -1.00
CA SER A 209 -1.16 5.34 -0.63
C SER A 209 0.06 5.17 -1.53
N ILE A 210 1.02 4.34 -1.13
CA ILE A 210 2.18 4.00 -2.00
C ILE A 210 1.71 3.46 -3.35
N TYR A 211 0.66 2.62 -3.36
CA TYR A 211 0.12 2.06 -4.60
C TYR A 211 -0.55 3.13 -5.48
N GLY A 212 -1.47 3.91 -4.91
CA GLY A 212 -2.20 4.96 -5.63
C GLY A 212 -1.29 6.07 -6.17
N ASN A 213 -0.37 6.56 -5.34
CA ASN A 213 0.60 7.60 -5.72
C ASN A 213 1.51 7.11 -6.85
N SER A 214 2.18 5.97 -6.66
CA SER A 214 3.11 5.45 -7.68
C SER A 214 2.41 5.04 -8.97
N GLY A 215 1.17 4.52 -8.89
CA GLY A 215 0.34 4.22 -10.06
C GLY A 215 -0.02 5.49 -10.84
N TYR A 216 -0.47 6.54 -10.16
CA TYR A 216 -0.75 7.84 -10.78
C TYR A 216 0.50 8.46 -11.43
N GLU A 217 1.62 8.52 -10.71
CA GLU A 217 2.88 9.08 -11.24
C GLU A 217 3.36 8.31 -12.48
N THR A 218 3.24 6.99 -12.46
CA THR A 218 3.58 6.14 -13.60
C THR A 218 2.64 6.41 -14.78
N MET A 219 1.34 6.57 -14.51
CA MET A 219 0.37 6.92 -15.54
C MET A 219 0.66 8.28 -16.16
N VAL A 220 1.05 9.30 -15.37
CA VAL A 220 1.42 10.62 -15.89
C VAL A 220 2.54 10.49 -16.93
N LYS A 221 3.60 9.75 -16.60
CA LYS A 221 4.73 9.51 -17.53
C LYS A 221 4.25 8.82 -18.81
N GLN A 222 3.47 7.75 -18.67
CA GLN A 222 2.97 6.99 -19.82
C GLN A 222 1.97 7.78 -20.67
N ALA A 223 1.14 8.63 -20.07
CA ALA A 223 0.18 9.47 -20.77
C ALA A 223 0.90 10.53 -21.63
N MET A 224 1.97 11.14 -21.10
CA MET A 224 2.80 12.12 -21.82
C MET A 224 3.45 11.52 -23.08
N GLU A 225 3.92 10.27 -23.00
CA GLU A 225 4.54 9.58 -24.13
C GLU A 225 3.54 9.14 -25.22
N ASN A 226 2.24 9.23 -24.96
CA ASN A 226 1.19 8.62 -25.77
C ASN A 226 0.03 9.58 -26.15
N ASP A 227 0.27 10.89 -26.13
CA ASP A 227 -0.72 11.93 -26.47
C ASP A 227 -2.03 11.86 -25.67
N ILE A 228 -1.95 11.47 -24.40
CA ILE A 228 -3.08 11.45 -23.47
C ILE A 228 -2.91 12.55 -22.43
N CYS A 229 -3.93 13.38 -22.27
CA CYS A 229 -3.93 14.49 -21.33
C CYS A 229 -4.69 14.15 -20.04
N ILE A 230 -3.98 14.18 -18.91
CA ILE A 230 -4.60 14.17 -17.59
C ILE A 230 -4.99 15.62 -17.26
N THR A 231 -6.27 15.96 -17.42
CA THR A 231 -6.79 17.34 -17.28
C THR A 231 -6.87 17.78 -15.82
N LYS A 232 -7.07 16.82 -14.91
CA LYS A 232 -7.12 17.05 -13.47
C LYS A 232 -6.68 15.80 -12.72
N ALA A 233 -6.08 15.98 -11.55
CA ALA A 233 -5.81 14.91 -10.59
C ALA A 233 -6.45 15.22 -9.23
N LEU A 234 -7.14 14.23 -8.64
CA LEU A 234 -7.75 14.28 -7.31
C LEU A 234 -7.15 13.20 -6.42
N SER A 235 -6.68 13.60 -5.23
CA SER A 235 -6.27 12.63 -4.21
C SER A 235 -7.43 12.36 -3.24
N VAL A 236 -7.66 11.09 -2.94
CA VAL A 236 -8.56 10.65 -1.85
C VAL A 236 -7.77 9.91 -0.77
N PRO A 237 -8.16 9.97 0.52
CA PRO A 237 -7.41 9.27 1.56
C PRO A 237 -7.51 7.74 1.43
N SER A 238 -6.40 7.02 1.63
CA SER A 238 -6.38 5.54 1.48
C SER A 238 -7.25 4.80 2.50
N SER A 239 -7.47 5.39 3.68
CA SER A 239 -8.40 4.91 4.71
C SER A 239 -9.55 5.90 4.92
N GLY A 240 -9.90 6.66 3.87
CA GLY A 240 -10.93 7.68 3.95
C GLY A 240 -12.34 7.11 4.04
N THR A 241 -13.24 7.84 4.70
CA THR A 241 -14.66 7.52 4.74
C THR A 241 -15.36 7.86 3.43
N VAL A 242 -16.56 7.31 3.23
CA VAL A 242 -17.44 7.66 2.09
C VAL A 242 -17.66 9.18 1.99
N SER A 243 -17.83 9.88 3.13
CA SER A 243 -18.02 11.34 3.14
C SER A 243 -16.76 12.11 2.73
N GLN A 244 -15.57 11.65 3.13
CA GLN A 244 -14.30 12.26 2.73
C GLN A 244 -14.05 12.09 1.23
N TYR A 245 -14.36 10.93 0.65
CA TYR A 245 -14.30 10.72 -0.80
C TYR A 245 -15.31 11.64 -1.50
N ALA A 246 -16.57 11.64 -1.05
CA ALA A 246 -17.64 12.45 -1.63
C ALA A 246 -17.24 13.93 -1.71
N ALA A 247 -16.70 14.49 -0.62
CA ALA A 247 -16.26 15.88 -0.57
C ALA A 247 -15.26 16.22 -1.69
N GLN A 248 -14.28 15.35 -1.96
CA GLN A 248 -13.29 15.56 -3.03
C GLN A 248 -13.88 15.40 -4.44
N LEU A 249 -14.80 14.45 -4.60
CA LEU A 249 -15.36 14.05 -5.90
C LEU A 249 -16.46 15.01 -6.39
N THR A 250 -17.06 15.84 -5.53
CA THR A 250 -18.09 16.82 -5.94
C THR A 250 -17.64 17.78 -7.03
N SER A 251 -16.34 18.04 -7.14
CA SER A 251 -15.75 18.94 -8.14
C SER A 251 -15.62 18.32 -9.53
N LEU A 252 -15.73 16.98 -9.67
CA LEU A 252 -15.49 16.28 -10.93
C LEU A 252 -16.25 16.85 -12.15
N PRO A 253 -17.54 17.24 -12.05
CA PRO A 253 -18.29 17.74 -13.21
C PRO A 253 -17.81 19.09 -13.73
N LYS A 254 -16.96 19.81 -12.99
CA LYS A 254 -16.42 21.10 -13.42
C LYS A 254 -15.32 20.96 -14.46
N TYR A 255 -14.80 19.76 -14.68
CA TYR A 255 -13.67 19.52 -15.56
C TYR A 255 -14.15 19.14 -16.97
N ASP A 256 -13.36 19.52 -17.98
CA ASP A 256 -13.70 19.40 -19.40
C ASP A 256 -13.41 17.97 -19.94
N THR A 257 -13.87 16.93 -19.24
CA THR A 257 -13.91 15.53 -19.69
C THR A 257 -14.81 14.69 -18.78
N ASP A 258 -15.58 13.77 -19.37
CA ASP A 258 -16.42 12.78 -18.68
C ASP A 258 -15.71 11.42 -18.52
N VAL A 259 -14.39 11.37 -18.53
CA VAL A 259 -13.61 10.12 -18.34
C VAL A 259 -12.71 10.26 -17.13
N ALA A 260 -12.80 9.33 -16.19
CA ALA A 260 -11.96 9.29 -14.99
C ALA A 260 -11.24 7.94 -14.83
N LEU A 261 -9.97 8.02 -14.45
CA LEU A 261 -9.14 6.89 -14.04
C LEU A 261 -9.10 6.85 -12.52
N PHE A 262 -9.18 5.66 -11.92
CA PHE A 262 -9.02 5.47 -10.49
C PHE A 262 -7.85 4.53 -10.16
N PHE A 263 -6.88 5.06 -9.41
CA PHE A 263 -5.72 4.33 -8.90
C PHE A 263 -5.90 4.02 -7.41
N GLY A 264 -6.30 2.78 -7.12
CA GLY A 264 -6.56 2.31 -5.77
C GLY A 264 -6.81 0.80 -5.74
N SER A 265 -6.77 0.24 -4.54
CA SER A 265 -7.18 -1.13 -4.26
C SER A 265 -8.70 -1.29 -4.42
N TYR A 266 -9.16 -2.53 -4.54
CA TYR A 266 -10.59 -2.82 -4.64
C TYR A 266 -11.44 -2.26 -3.46
N ASN A 267 -10.90 -2.19 -2.23
CA ASN A 267 -11.62 -1.64 -1.09
C ASN A 267 -11.84 -0.14 -1.27
N GLU A 268 -10.81 0.56 -1.74
CA GLU A 268 -10.87 1.99 -2.02
C GLU A 268 -11.78 2.26 -3.23
N ALA A 269 -11.77 1.40 -4.25
CA ALA A 269 -12.69 1.49 -5.40
C ALA A 269 -14.15 1.27 -4.98
N LYS A 270 -14.40 0.36 -4.04
CA LYS A 270 -15.73 0.20 -3.43
C LYS A 270 -16.16 1.47 -2.69
N THR A 271 -15.29 2.05 -1.86
CA THR A 271 -15.57 3.32 -1.16
C THR A 271 -15.82 4.46 -2.15
N LEU A 272 -15.04 4.52 -3.24
CA LEU A 272 -15.24 5.47 -4.35
C LEU A 272 -16.65 5.37 -4.92
N PHE A 273 -17.09 4.18 -5.35
CA PHE A 273 -18.41 4.02 -5.95
C PHE A 273 -19.57 4.22 -4.95
N GLN A 274 -19.34 3.94 -3.66
CA GLN A 274 -20.29 4.32 -2.60
C GLN A 274 -20.39 5.84 -2.45
N ALA A 275 -19.26 6.55 -2.47
CA ALA A 275 -19.23 8.00 -2.38
C ALA A 275 -19.84 8.68 -3.61
N LEU A 276 -19.57 8.16 -4.81
CA LEU A 276 -20.19 8.66 -6.03
C LEU A 276 -21.72 8.49 -6.01
N GLU A 277 -22.22 7.40 -5.42
CA GLU A 277 -23.67 7.20 -5.28
C GLU A 277 -24.29 8.23 -4.32
N THR A 278 -23.61 8.60 -3.22
CA THR A 278 -24.13 9.62 -2.29
C THR A 278 -24.21 11.02 -2.92
N ILE A 279 -23.31 11.35 -3.84
CA ILE A 279 -23.30 12.63 -4.55
C ILE A 279 -23.90 12.54 -5.96
N GLY A 280 -24.51 11.41 -6.33
CA GLY A 280 -24.98 11.13 -7.68
C GLY A 280 -26.16 11.99 -8.14
N SER A 281 -26.78 12.77 -7.25
CA SER A 281 -27.76 13.82 -7.59
C SER A 281 -27.11 15.10 -8.12
N THR A 282 -25.81 15.28 -7.92
CA THR A 282 -25.04 16.41 -8.46
C THR A 282 -24.96 16.27 -9.98
N PRO A 283 -25.40 17.29 -10.76
CA PRO A 283 -25.35 17.25 -12.22
C PRO A 283 -23.94 16.91 -12.73
N GLY A 284 -23.86 15.98 -13.68
CA GLY A 284 -22.61 15.54 -14.30
C GLY A 284 -21.80 14.49 -13.52
N ILE A 285 -22.11 14.18 -12.26
CA ILE A 285 -21.40 13.08 -11.57
C ILE A 285 -21.67 11.74 -12.25
N ARG A 286 -22.91 11.50 -12.63
CA ARG A 286 -23.32 10.24 -13.27
C ARG A 286 -22.88 10.15 -14.74
N SER A 287 -22.46 11.22 -15.41
CA SER A 287 -21.97 11.15 -16.81
C SER A 287 -20.56 10.57 -16.91
N ILE A 288 -19.78 10.61 -15.82
CA ILE A 288 -18.37 10.21 -15.79
C ILE A 288 -18.20 8.70 -15.99
N GLN A 289 -17.52 8.31 -17.05
CA GLN A 289 -17.11 6.93 -17.34
C GLN A 289 -15.83 6.59 -16.57
N TRP A 290 -15.81 5.43 -15.93
CA TRP A 290 -14.73 5.04 -15.02
C TRP A 290 -13.85 3.93 -15.59
N MET A 291 -12.54 4.13 -15.51
CA MET A 291 -11.55 3.06 -15.61
C MET A 291 -10.84 2.91 -14.27
N VAL A 292 -10.70 1.69 -13.76
CA VAL A 292 -10.16 1.43 -12.42
C VAL A 292 -9.04 0.39 -12.45
N THR A 293 -8.07 0.52 -11.55
CA THR A 293 -6.91 -0.39 -11.46
C THR A 293 -7.18 -1.71 -10.75
N ASP A 294 -8.20 -1.77 -9.89
CA ASP A 294 -8.51 -2.96 -9.10
C ASP A 294 -9.99 -2.95 -8.68
N MET A 295 -10.64 -4.10 -8.71
CA MET A 295 -12.02 -4.32 -8.28
C MET A 295 -12.17 -5.72 -7.71
N ASN A 296 -13.14 -5.90 -6.80
CA ASN A 296 -13.47 -7.23 -6.31
C ASN A 296 -14.41 -7.92 -7.31
N LEU A 297 -13.85 -8.75 -8.18
CA LEU A 297 -14.59 -9.55 -9.16
C LEU A 297 -15.49 -10.63 -8.52
N MET A 298 -15.38 -10.86 -7.20
CA MET A 298 -16.25 -11.79 -6.46
C MET A 298 -17.45 -11.10 -5.82
N GLN A 299 -17.55 -9.77 -5.92
CA GLN A 299 -18.68 -9.03 -5.40
C GLN A 299 -19.84 -9.06 -6.40
N GLU A 300 -20.99 -9.57 -5.96
CA GLU A 300 -22.16 -9.79 -6.83
C GLU A 300 -22.85 -8.50 -7.28
N THR A 301 -22.65 -7.36 -6.60
CA THR A 301 -23.29 -6.10 -7.00
C THR A 301 -22.54 -4.87 -6.50
N TYR A 302 -22.28 -3.94 -7.41
CA TYR A 302 -21.86 -2.57 -7.15
C TYR A 302 -23.03 -1.60 -7.36
N SER A 303 -22.87 -0.37 -6.88
CA SER A 303 -23.86 0.70 -7.06
C SER A 303 -24.14 0.98 -8.54
N ASN A 304 -25.31 1.54 -8.84
CA ASN A 304 -25.73 1.81 -10.22
C ASN A 304 -24.76 2.75 -10.94
N ILE A 305 -24.08 3.63 -10.21
CA ILE A 305 -23.08 4.52 -10.79
C ILE A 305 -21.82 3.80 -11.32
N ALA A 306 -21.57 2.55 -10.91
CA ALA A 306 -20.45 1.75 -11.41
C ALA A 306 -20.73 1.09 -12.79
N ARG A 307 -21.97 1.13 -13.29
CA ARG A 307 -22.37 0.51 -14.56
C ARG A 307 -21.53 1.05 -15.73
N GLY A 308 -20.94 0.14 -16.49
CA GLY A 308 -20.03 0.45 -17.60
C GLY A 308 -18.58 0.68 -17.18
N ALA A 309 -18.23 0.60 -15.90
CA ALA A 309 -16.84 0.74 -15.46
C ALA A 309 -15.93 -0.33 -16.11
N ILE A 310 -14.74 0.09 -16.52
CA ILE A 310 -13.70 -0.80 -17.05
C ILE A 310 -12.67 -1.05 -15.95
N ALA A 311 -12.33 -2.30 -15.68
CA ALA A 311 -11.24 -2.66 -14.77
C ALA A 311 -10.09 -3.32 -15.52
N VAL A 312 -8.86 -2.85 -15.29
CA VAL A 312 -7.63 -3.41 -15.89
C VAL A 312 -6.86 -4.15 -14.81
N MET A 313 -6.94 -5.48 -14.79
CA MET A 313 -6.46 -6.30 -13.68
C MET A 313 -5.44 -7.34 -14.14
N PRO A 314 -4.49 -7.76 -13.29
CA PRO A 314 -3.57 -8.85 -13.62
C PRO A 314 -4.34 -10.07 -14.11
N ARG A 315 -3.88 -10.65 -15.23
CA ARG A 315 -4.51 -11.85 -15.77
C ARG A 315 -4.28 -13.01 -14.81
N ALA A 316 -5.35 -13.73 -14.49
CA ALA A 316 -5.29 -14.89 -13.61
C ALA A 316 -5.71 -16.16 -14.36
N THR A 317 -4.98 -17.24 -14.14
CA THR A 317 -5.29 -18.56 -14.69
C THR A 317 -6.09 -19.35 -13.67
N LEU A 318 -7.27 -19.84 -14.04
CA LEU A 318 -8.08 -20.69 -13.15
C LEU A 318 -7.33 -22.00 -12.87
N VAL A 319 -6.92 -22.21 -11.62
CA VAL A 319 -6.26 -23.44 -11.18
C VAL A 319 -7.33 -24.40 -10.69
N THR A 320 -7.78 -25.31 -11.56
CA THR A 320 -8.94 -26.18 -11.29
C THR A 320 -8.73 -27.08 -10.08
N GLN A 321 -7.52 -27.61 -9.88
CA GLN A 321 -7.18 -28.41 -8.71
C GLN A 321 -7.21 -27.60 -7.41
N PHE A 322 -6.83 -26.32 -7.45
CA PHE A 322 -6.93 -25.44 -6.28
C PHE A 322 -8.39 -25.11 -5.97
N ARG A 323 -9.22 -24.81 -6.97
CA ARG A 323 -10.67 -24.66 -6.78
C ARG A 323 -11.25 -25.88 -6.08
N ASP A 324 -10.93 -27.07 -6.58
CA ASP A 324 -11.47 -28.33 -6.04
C ASP A 324 -10.98 -28.57 -4.61
N TYR A 325 -9.76 -28.19 -4.27
CA TYR A 325 -9.27 -28.16 -2.90
C TYR A 325 -10.08 -27.17 -2.04
N PHE A 326 -10.21 -25.92 -2.50
CA PHE A 326 -10.81 -24.83 -1.73
C PHE A 326 -12.30 -25.06 -1.41
N ILE A 327 -13.09 -25.50 -2.39
CA ILE A 327 -14.53 -25.73 -2.19
C ILE A 327 -14.83 -26.87 -1.21
N ASN A 328 -13.87 -27.77 -1.00
CA ASN A 328 -13.98 -28.91 -0.10
C ASN A 328 -13.41 -28.62 1.30
N LEU A 329 -12.94 -27.40 1.57
CA LEU A 329 -12.61 -26.98 2.93
C LEU A 329 -13.87 -27.02 3.81
N ASN A 330 -13.69 -27.51 5.04
CA ASN A 330 -14.76 -27.59 6.03
C ASN A 330 -14.67 -26.38 6.96
N GLU A 331 -15.61 -25.45 6.82
CA GLU A 331 -15.69 -24.22 7.62
C GLU A 331 -16.15 -24.47 9.06
N VAL A 332 -16.88 -25.56 9.32
CA VAL A 332 -17.35 -25.95 10.67
C VAL A 332 -16.22 -26.60 11.47
N SER A 333 -15.45 -27.47 10.80
CA SER A 333 -14.23 -28.10 11.32
C SER A 333 -13.02 -27.52 10.59
N ALA A 334 -12.78 -26.22 10.81
CA ALA A 334 -11.69 -25.51 10.15
C ALA A 334 -10.34 -26.20 10.44
N PRO A 335 -9.46 -26.33 9.43
CA PRO A 335 -8.13 -26.88 9.64
C PRO A 335 -7.39 -26.10 10.74
N THR A 336 -6.64 -26.80 11.60
CA THR A 336 -5.80 -26.15 12.63
C THR A 336 -4.79 -25.18 12.02
N GLU A 337 -4.32 -25.49 10.81
CA GLU A 337 -3.45 -24.65 10.00
C GLU A 337 -4.18 -23.48 9.32
N ASN A 338 -5.50 -23.33 9.46
CA ASN A 338 -6.26 -22.14 9.05
C ASN A 338 -7.29 -21.72 10.11
N PRO A 339 -6.84 -21.01 11.16
CA PRO A 339 -7.72 -20.52 12.23
C PRO A 339 -8.63 -19.36 11.78
N TRP A 340 -8.49 -18.86 10.56
CA TRP A 340 -9.27 -17.73 10.03
C TRP A 340 -10.48 -18.17 9.20
N LEU A 341 -10.52 -19.43 8.73
CA LEU A 341 -11.53 -19.93 7.79
C LEU A 341 -12.97 -19.73 8.27
N ALA A 342 -13.26 -20.11 9.51
CA ALA A 342 -14.62 -20.06 10.07
C ALA A 342 -15.12 -18.60 10.17
N ASN A 343 -14.29 -17.70 10.69
CA ASN A 343 -14.63 -16.27 10.78
C ASN A 343 -14.79 -15.65 9.39
N TRP A 344 -13.87 -15.98 8.47
CA TRP A 344 -13.95 -15.53 7.09
C TRP A 344 -15.27 -15.96 6.45
N TYR A 345 -15.65 -17.23 6.57
CA TYR A 345 -16.88 -17.78 5.98
C TYR A 345 -18.12 -17.06 6.50
N MET A 346 -18.23 -16.86 7.82
CA MET A 346 -19.33 -16.11 8.44
C MET A 346 -19.38 -14.65 7.99
N THR A 347 -18.22 -13.97 7.90
CA THR A 347 -18.14 -12.59 7.39
C THR A 347 -18.47 -12.52 5.89
N GLN A 348 -18.12 -13.52 5.08
CA GLN A 348 -18.41 -13.54 3.65
C GLN A 348 -19.90 -13.66 3.37
N TYR A 349 -20.51 -14.70 3.94
CA TYR A 349 -21.87 -15.08 3.65
C TYR A 349 -22.88 -14.43 4.61
N GLN A 350 -22.43 -13.56 5.51
CA GLN A 350 -23.25 -12.83 6.50
C GLN A 350 -24.18 -13.79 7.25
N CYS A 351 -23.62 -14.93 7.67
CA CYS A 351 -24.34 -16.03 8.29
C CYS A 351 -23.55 -16.58 9.49
N LYS A 352 -24.23 -17.38 10.33
CA LYS A 352 -23.68 -17.97 11.55
C LYS A 352 -23.49 -19.47 11.36
N LEU A 353 -22.29 -19.96 11.67
CA LEU A 353 -22.01 -21.40 11.69
C LEU A 353 -22.66 -22.07 12.93
N PRO A 354 -22.97 -23.37 12.87
CA PRO A 354 -23.58 -24.09 14.00
C PRO A 354 -22.77 -23.94 15.30
N GLY A 355 -23.46 -23.69 16.41
CA GLY A 355 -22.84 -23.58 17.75
C GLY A 355 -22.15 -22.25 18.07
N VAL A 356 -22.10 -21.30 17.14
CA VAL A 356 -21.56 -19.95 17.41
C VAL A 356 -22.58 -19.10 18.17
N THR A 357 -22.17 -18.55 19.32
CA THR A 357 -23.05 -17.74 20.21
C THR A 357 -22.48 -16.36 20.57
N TYR A 358 -21.28 -16.01 20.11
CA TYR A 358 -20.60 -14.76 20.44
C TYR A 358 -20.78 -13.66 19.37
N LEU A 359 -20.71 -12.39 19.79
CA LEU A 359 -20.72 -11.22 18.88
C LEU A 359 -19.39 -11.12 18.10
N PRO A 360 -19.41 -10.72 16.80
CA PRO A 360 -20.51 -10.07 16.08
C PRO A 360 -21.52 -11.03 15.42
N TYR A 361 -21.23 -12.33 15.33
CA TYR A 361 -22.00 -13.26 14.50
C TYR A 361 -23.26 -13.83 15.16
N SER A 362 -23.44 -13.65 16.48
CA SER A 362 -24.57 -14.23 17.24
C SER A 362 -25.94 -13.91 16.63
N ASN A 363 -26.07 -12.73 16.03
CA ASN A 363 -27.33 -12.20 15.47
C ASN A 363 -27.54 -12.58 14.00
N TYR A 364 -26.58 -13.25 13.35
CA TYR A 364 -26.74 -13.71 11.98
C TYR A 364 -27.63 -14.96 11.91
N THR A 365 -28.32 -15.12 10.78
CA THR A 365 -29.06 -16.34 10.46
C THR A 365 -28.09 -17.50 10.25
N ASN A 366 -28.55 -18.73 10.47
CA ASN A 366 -27.70 -19.91 10.28
C ASN A 366 -27.26 -20.02 8.81
N CYS A 367 -25.99 -20.36 8.59
CA CYS A 367 -25.47 -20.60 7.25
C CYS A 367 -26.19 -21.77 6.57
N VAL A 368 -26.57 -21.58 5.31
CA VAL A 368 -27.13 -22.64 4.47
C VAL A 368 -26.01 -23.58 4.02
N THR A 369 -26.18 -24.88 4.25
CA THR A 369 -25.24 -25.89 3.75
C THR A 369 -25.33 -25.97 2.22
N LYS A 370 -24.25 -25.61 1.53
CA LYS A 370 -24.11 -25.73 0.07
C LYS A 370 -23.51 -27.07 -0.32
N THR A 371 -24.09 -27.74 -1.32
CA THR A 371 -23.51 -28.92 -1.97
C THR A 371 -22.21 -28.56 -2.70
N THR A 372 -21.34 -29.54 -2.98
CA THR A 372 -20.08 -29.32 -3.72
C THR A 372 -20.32 -28.69 -5.10
N ASN A 373 -21.42 -29.05 -5.78
CA ASN A 373 -21.77 -28.46 -7.07
C ASN A 373 -22.18 -26.98 -6.94
N GLN A 374 -22.96 -26.62 -5.93
CA GLN A 374 -23.29 -25.21 -5.65
C GLN A 374 -22.03 -24.41 -5.32
N ARG A 375 -21.16 -24.92 -4.42
CA ARG A 375 -19.88 -24.27 -4.10
C ARG A 375 -19.00 -24.08 -5.33
N ARG A 376 -18.98 -25.06 -6.24
CA ARG A 376 -18.22 -25.00 -7.51
C ARG A 376 -18.78 -23.92 -8.44
N ASN A 377 -20.10 -23.78 -8.54
CA ASN A 377 -20.75 -22.76 -9.38
C ASN A 377 -20.55 -21.35 -8.83
N ASP A 378 -20.54 -21.20 -7.50
CA ASP A 378 -20.34 -19.92 -6.82
C ASP A 378 -18.87 -19.51 -6.75
N PHE A 379 -17.94 -20.44 -7.00
CA PHE A 379 -16.52 -20.17 -6.88
C PHE A 379 -16.06 -19.15 -7.92
N ARG A 380 -15.38 -18.11 -7.43
CA ARG A 380 -14.66 -17.12 -8.23
C ARG A 380 -13.23 -17.08 -7.72
N GLN A 381 -12.26 -17.28 -8.60
CA GLN A 381 -10.85 -17.31 -8.18
C GLN A 381 -10.32 -15.88 -8.05
N ASN A 382 -9.65 -15.58 -6.93
CA ASN A 382 -8.92 -14.33 -6.79
C ASN A 382 -7.73 -14.27 -7.78
N ALA A 383 -7.45 -13.09 -8.31
CA ALA A 383 -6.44 -12.89 -9.35
C ALA A 383 -4.99 -13.20 -8.93
N PHE A 384 -4.72 -13.31 -7.63
CA PHE A 384 -3.38 -13.54 -7.09
C PHE A 384 -3.14 -15.00 -6.64
N VAL A 385 -4.11 -15.90 -6.86
CA VAL A 385 -4.00 -17.33 -6.48
C VAL A 385 -2.90 -18.04 -7.26
N ASP A 386 -2.91 -17.94 -8.59
CA ASP A 386 -1.88 -18.57 -9.43
C ASP A 386 -0.50 -17.96 -9.19
N ARG A 387 -0.43 -16.64 -8.96
CA ARG A 387 0.81 -15.93 -8.61
C ARG A 387 1.41 -16.43 -7.30
N THR A 388 0.57 -16.75 -6.32
CA THR A 388 0.99 -17.32 -5.04
C THR A 388 1.50 -18.75 -5.19
N ILE A 389 0.82 -19.57 -6.01
CA ILE A 389 1.28 -20.92 -6.34
C ILE A 389 2.66 -20.87 -7.02
N MET A 390 2.82 -19.99 -8.02
CA MET A 390 4.08 -19.76 -8.71
C MET A 390 5.20 -19.30 -7.75
N ALA A 391 4.89 -18.44 -6.78
CA ALA A 391 5.87 -17.98 -5.79
C ALA A 391 6.38 -19.13 -4.90
N VAL A 392 5.49 -20.01 -4.42
CA VAL A 392 5.90 -21.19 -3.65
C VAL A 392 6.73 -22.15 -4.49
N PHE A 393 6.37 -22.32 -5.77
CA PHE A 393 7.14 -23.15 -6.70
C PHE A 393 8.53 -22.55 -6.98
N ALA A 394 8.63 -21.22 -7.10
CA ALA A 394 9.91 -20.53 -7.24
C ALA A 394 10.83 -20.79 -6.04
N TYR A 395 10.32 -20.72 -4.80
CA TYR A 395 11.07 -21.10 -3.60
C TYR A 395 11.58 -22.55 -3.66
N ALA A 396 10.72 -23.49 -4.07
CA ALA A 396 11.09 -24.90 -4.18
C ALA A 396 12.17 -25.14 -5.24
N LYS A 397 12.04 -24.52 -6.43
CA LYS A 397 13.01 -24.63 -7.52
C LYS A 397 14.34 -23.98 -7.17
N ALA A 398 14.33 -22.81 -6.53
CA ALA A 398 15.52 -22.16 -6.01
C ALA A 398 16.26 -23.04 -5.00
N LEU A 399 15.53 -23.64 -4.05
CA LEU A 399 16.12 -24.56 -3.07
C LEU A 399 16.66 -25.84 -3.71
N ARG A 400 15.95 -26.38 -4.71
CA ARG A 400 16.47 -27.53 -5.48
C ARG A 400 17.78 -27.18 -6.18
N LYS A 401 17.85 -26.03 -6.85
CA LYS A 401 19.08 -25.58 -7.52
C LYS A 401 20.24 -25.42 -6.53
N ALA A 402 19.96 -24.80 -5.38
CA ALA A 402 20.94 -24.65 -4.30
C ALA A 402 21.41 -26.02 -3.77
N GLN A 403 20.50 -26.99 -3.60
CA GLN A 403 20.85 -28.35 -3.20
C GLN A 403 21.76 -29.04 -4.23
N GLU A 404 21.43 -28.93 -5.53
CA GLU A 404 22.23 -29.53 -6.60
C GLU A 404 23.64 -28.93 -6.65
N ASP A 405 23.75 -27.61 -6.57
CA ASP A 405 25.03 -26.92 -6.65
C ASP A 405 25.91 -27.13 -5.42
N ARG A 406 25.30 -27.26 -4.23
CA ARG A 406 26.04 -27.36 -2.95
C ARG A 406 26.28 -28.80 -2.51
N CYS A 407 25.41 -29.73 -2.89
CA CYS A 407 25.44 -31.12 -2.42
C CYS A 407 25.61 -32.15 -3.54
N GLY A 408 25.47 -31.76 -4.82
CA GLY A 408 25.49 -32.65 -5.97
C GLY A 408 24.08 -33.04 -6.45
N SER A 409 23.93 -33.32 -7.73
CA SER A 409 22.64 -33.52 -8.41
C SER A 409 21.81 -34.70 -7.87
N SER A 410 22.47 -35.77 -7.42
CA SER A 410 21.82 -36.99 -6.89
C SER A 410 21.59 -36.94 -5.37
N PHE A 411 21.98 -35.85 -4.70
CA PHE A 411 21.85 -35.74 -3.25
C PHE A 411 20.40 -35.62 -2.80
N SER A 412 20.08 -36.21 -1.64
CA SER A 412 18.77 -36.17 -0.99
C SER A 412 18.94 -35.68 0.45
N GLY A 413 18.17 -34.68 0.85
CA GLY A 413 18.27 -34.02 2.16
C GLY A 413 19.13 -32.76 2.15
N ILE A 414 19.59 -32.34 3.33
CA ILE A 414 20.40 -31.11 3.51
C ILE A 414 21.83 -31.50 3.89
N CYS A 415 22.81 -31.19 3.02
CA CYS A 415 24.24 -31.36 3.31
C CYS A 415 24.83 -30.16 4.06
N THR A 416 26.01 -30.32 4.66
CA THR A 416 26.71 -29.25 5.42
C THR A 416 26.97 -27.99 4.59
N SER A 417 27.30 -28.13 3.30
CA SER A 417 27.50 -26.98 2.40
C SER A 417 26.20 -26.19 2.19
N LEU A 418 25.06 -26.86 2.07
CA LEU A 418 23.74 -26.22 1.99
C LEU A 418 23.32 -25.58 3.32
N GLN A 419 23.69 -26.17 4.47
CA GLN A 419 23.49 -25.56 5.80
C GLN A 419 24.32 -24.28 5.99
N SER A 420 25.44 -24.13 5.29
CA SER A 420 26.27 -22.93 5.36
C SER A 420 25.77 -21.77 4.49
N LEU A 421 24.67 -21.95 3.77
CA LEU A 421 24.13 -20.93 2.86
C LEU A 421 23.73 -19.68 3.64
N THR A 422 24.14 -18.51 3.14
CA THR A 422 23.67 -17.23 3.68
C THR A 422 22.34 -16.86 3.05
N THR A 423 21.55 -16.02 3.73
CA THR A 423 20.27 -15.54 3.21
C THR A 423 20.45 -14.76 1.89
N SER A 424 21.57 -14.04 1.77
CA SER A 424 21.96 -13.34 0.55
C SER A 424 22.32 -14.28 -0.61
N ASP A 425 22.92 -15.43 -0.34
CA ASP A 425 23.23 -16.41 -1.38
C ASP A 425 21.98 -17.14 -1.84
N PHE A 426 21.06 -17.47 -0.92
CA PHE A 426 19.76 -18.03 -1.29
C PHE A 426 18.96 -17.06 -2.16
N HIS A 427 19.04 -15.75 -1.90
CA HIS A 427 18.39 -14.76 -2.73
C HIS A 427 18.86 -14.81 -4.20
N LYS A 428 20.15 -15.03 -4.46
CA LYS A 428 20.67 -15.18 -5.83
C LYS A 428 20.01 -16.36 -6.54
N TYR A 429 19.92 -17.51 -5.86
CA TYR A 429 19.20 -18.69 -6.39
C TYR A 429 17.72 -18.39 -6.68
N LEU A 430 17.07 -17.59 -5.85
CA LEU A 430 15.67 -17.22 -6.04
C LEU A 430 15.48 -16.21 -7.19
N LYS A 431 16.39 -15.24 -7.32
CA LYS A 431 16.38 -14.24 -8.40
C LYS A 431 16.66 -14.88 -9.76
N ASP A 432 17.54 -15.88 -9.82
CA ASP A 432 17.93 -16.60 -11.03
C ASP A 432 16.94 -17.72 -11.42
N VAL A 433 15.80 -17.83 -10.74
CA VAL A 433 14.75 -18.80 -11.10
C VAL A 433 14.24 -18.48 -12.51
N ASP A 434 14.33 -19.46 -13.40
CA ASP A 434 13.71 -19.43 -14.72
C ASP A 434 13.21 -20.84 -15.06
N PHE A 435 11.89 -21.03 -15.00
CA PHE A 435 11.27 -22.28 -15.40
C PHE A 435 9.94 -22.04 -16.10
N THR A 436 9.57 -22.98 -16.97
CA THR A 436 8.22 -23.05 -17.53
C THR A 436 7.50 -24.23 -16.91
N ASN A 437 6.28 -24.02 -16.42
CA ASN A 437 5.46 -25.10 -15.90
C ASN A 437 5.14 -26.08 -17.05
N VAL A 438 5.45 -27.37 -16.88
CA VAL A 438 5.18 -28.40 -17.89
C VAL A 438 4.25 -29.47 -17.31
N HIS A 439 3.19 -29.82 -18.03
CA HIS A 439 2.39 -31.00 -17.76
C HIS A 439 2.58 -32.04 -18.88
N THR A 440 3.12 -33.22 -18.53
CA THR A 440 3.22 -34.35 -19.45
C THR A 440 2.13 -35.38 -19.15
N SER A 441 1.12 -35.49 -20.01
CA SER A 441 0.28 -36.69 -20.07
C SER A 441 1.13 -37.83 -20.66
N SER A 442 1.21 -38.95 -19.95
CA SER A 442 2.02 -40.15 -20.25
C SER A 442 2.38 -40.44 -21.73
N ASN A 443 3.65 -40.79 -21.95
CA ASN A 443 4.23 -41.58 -23.05
C ASN A 443 4.43 -41.00 -24.47
N MET A 444 4.49 -39.68 -24.69
CA MET A 444 5.07 -39.15 -25.95
C MET A 444 5.99 -37.94 -25.71
N CYS A 445 7.21 -38.06 -26.23
CA CYS A 445 8.30 -37.06 -26.32
C CYS A 445 9.07 -36.68 -25.04
N LYS A 446 10.04 -37.54 -24.69
CA LYS A 446 11.34 -37.13 -24.10
C LYS A 446 12.27 -36.57 -25.19
N VAL A 447 11.86 -35.55 -25.95
CA VAL A 447 12.70 -34.96 -27.01
C VAL A 447 13.13 -33.55 -26.63
N ILE A 448 14.39 -33.45 -26.23
CA ILE A 448 15.35 -32.33 -26.32
C ILE A 448 14.74 -30.92 -26.15
N LEU A 449 14.66 -30.47 -24.90
CA LEU A 449 14.74 -29.03 -24.56
C LEU A 449 15.90 -28.87 -23.57
N VAL A 450 17.03 -28.38 -24.07
CA VAL A 450 18.23 -28.07 -23.29
C VAL A 450 18.13 -26.61 -22.85
N SER A 451 17.53 -26.37 -21.69
CA SER A 451 17.74 -25.19 -20.85
C SER A 451 17.06 -25.42 -19.50
N LEU A 452 17.88 -25.75 -18.49
CA LEU A 452 17.53 -25.95 -17.07
C LEU A 452 16.54 -27.09 -16.79
N GLN A 453 17.05 -28.33 -16.72
CA GLN A 453 16.28 -29.50 -16.28
C GLN A 453 15.83 -29.36 -14.81
N PHE A 454 14.59 -28.93 -14.61
CA PHE A 454 13.79 -29.35 -13.46
C PHE A 454 12.68 -30.28 -13.95
N SER A 455 12.59 -31.45 -13.34
CA SER A 455 11.66 -32.55 -13.63
C SER A 455 10.23 -32.10 -14.02
N THR A 456 9.60 -32.89 -14.91
CA THR A 456 8.20 -32.83 -15.38
C THR A 456 7.13 -33.00 -14.29
N SER A 457 7.49 -32.79 -13.02
CA SER A 457 6.73 -33.13 -11.82
C SER A 457 5.97 -31.97 -11.20
N ASP A 458 5.84 -30.82 -11.89
CA ASP A 458 5.09 -29.68 -11.35
C ASP A 458 3.59 -29.99 -11.21
N ASN A 459 3.07 -30.96 -12.01
CA ASN A 459 1.75 -31.60 -11.88
C ASN A 459 0.55 -30.66 -11.60
N VAL A 460 0.62 -29.42 -12.09
CA VAL A 460 -0.49 -28.46 -12.12
C VAL A 460 -0.84 -28.16 -13.58
N PRO A 461 -1.72 -28.97 -14.21
CA PRO A 461 -2.03 -28.85 -15.64
C PRO A 461 -2.48 -27.44 -16.06
N SER A 462 -3.25 -26.77 -15.20
CA SER A 462 -3.76 -25.41 -15.46
C SER A 462 -2.67 -24.37 -15.67
N LEU A 463 -1.45 -24.58 -15.13
CA LEU A 463 -0.35 -23.64 -15.26
C LEU A 463 0.61 -23.99 -16.41
N SER A 464 0.34 -25.08 -17.15
CA SER A 464 1.23 -25.53 -18.23
C SER A 464 1.50 -24.42 -19.26
N GLY A 465 2.77 -24.22 -19.61
CA GLY A 465 3.25 -23.17 -20.51
C GLY A 465 3.49 -21.81 -19.85
N LYS A 466 3.12 -21.61 -18.58
CA LYS A 466 3.44 -20.36 -17.86
C LYS A 466 4.89 -20.37 -17.40
N ARG A 467 5.68 -19.44 -17.92
CA ARG A 467 7.07 -19.17 -17.51
C ARG A 467 7.10 -18.30 -16.26
N VAL A 468 7.95 -18.66 -15.30
CA VAL A 468 8.22 -17.94 -14.06
C VAL A 468 9.68 -17.56 -14.06
N ALA A 469 9.94 -16.26 -14.19
CA ALA A 469 11.26 -15.67 -14.06
C ALA A 469 11.15 -14.21 -13.59
N PHE A 470 12.29 -13.64 -13.18
CA PHE A 470 12.39 -12.27 -12.72
C PHE A 470 13.38 -11.49 -13.60
N ASP A 471 13.11 -10.20 -13.82
CA ASP A 471 14.05 -9.30 -14.49
C ASP A 471 15.16 -8.80 -13.55
N GLU A 472 16.01 -7.89 -14.05
CA GLU A 472 17.10 -7.30 -13.27
C GLU A 472 16.62 -6.54 -12.00
N ASN A 473 15.39 -6.03 -12.02
CA ASN A 473 14.76 -5.28 -10.93
C ASN A 473 13.96 -6.18 -9.97
N GLY A 474 13.91 -7.50 -10.23
CA GLY A 474 13.10 -8.43 -9.45
C GLY A 474 11.63 -8.47 -9.86
N ASP A 475 11.28 -7.89 -11.01
CA ASP A 475 9.92 -7.84 -11.52
C ASP A 475 9.56 -9.10 -12.31
N PHE A 476 8.29 -9.50 -12.21
CA PHE A 476 7.78 -10.67 -12.90
C PHE A 476 7.77 -10.45 -14.43
N ILE A 477 8.34 -11.38 -15.20
CA ILE A 477 8.45 -11.22 -16.65
C ILE A 477 7.13 -11.31 -17.43
N SER A 478 6.07 -11.92 -16.86
CA SER A 478 4.77 -12.05 -17.52
C SER A 478 3.86 -10.89 -17.11
N GLU A 479 3.78 -9.92 -18.01
CA GLU A 479 3.07 -8.64 -17.89
C GLU A 479 1.64 -8.71 -18.46
N ASP A 480 0.93 -9.82 -18.20
CA ASP A 480 -0.39 -10.07 -18.79
C ASP A 480 -1.53 -9.46 -17.96
N PHE A 481 -2.48 -8.78 -18.62
CA PHE A 481 -3.66 -8.19 -18.00
C PHE A 481 -4.96 -8.61 -18.70
N THR A 482 -6.03 -8.70 -17.92
CA THR A 482 -7.40 -8.89 -18.42
C THR A 482 -8.17 -7.57 -18.27
N ILE A 483 -8.92 -7.21 -19.31
CA ILE A 483 -9.79 -6.04 -19.34
C ILE A 483 -11.22 -6.51 -19.05
N TRP A 484 -11.80 -5.99 -17.98
CA TRP A 484 -13.14 -6.32 -17.54
C TRP A 484 -14.09 -5.13 -17.71
N ASN A 485 -15.35 -5.38 -18.01
CA ASN A 485 -16.39 -4.35 -18.06
C ASN A 485 -17.60 -4.77 -17.22
N TYR A 486 -18.08 -3.90 -16.33
CA TYR A 486 -19.18 -4.18 -15.40
C TYR A 486 -20.55 -3.89 -16.02
N ASN A 487 -21.27 -4.94 -16.44
CA ASN A 487 -22.46 -4.86 -17.29
C ASN A 487 -23.49 -5.97 -17.03
N ASP A 488 -24.67 -5.84 -17.64
CA ASP A 488 -25.76 -6.81 -17.62
C ASP A 488 -25.70 -7.82 -18.79
N LYS A 489 -25.06 -8.98 -18.60
CA LYS A 489 -25.09 -10.06 -19.62
C LYS A 489 -26.12 -11.16 -19.28
N SER A 490 -26.67 -11.21 -18.06
CA SER A 490 -27.58 -12.30 -17.64
C SER A 490 -28.53 -11.93 -16.48
N THR A 491 -29.43 -10.96 -16.67
CA THR A 491 -30.41 -10.44 -15.68
C THR A 491 -29.82 -9.80 -14.40
N ALA A 492 -28.52 -9.98 -14.14
CA ALA A 492 -27.74 -9.36 -13.09
C ALA A 492 -26.50 -8.66 -13.67
N PHE A 493 -25.99 -7.64 -12.97
CA PHE A 493 -24.77 -6.93 -13.33
C PHE A 493 -23.54 -7.68 -12.79
N ASP A 494 -22.58 -7.97 -13.65
CA ASP A 494 -21.34 -8.64 -13.29
C ASP A 494 -20.17 -8.12 -14.16
N PHE A 495 -18.94 -8.41 -13.74
CA PHE A 495 -17.76 -8.14 -14.55
C PHE A 495 -17.59 -9.23 -15.61
N HIS A 496 -17.53 -8.80 -16.87
CA HIS A 496 -17.24 -9.68 -17.99
C HIS A 496 -15.93 -9.29 -18.65
N GLU A 497 -15.16 -10.30 -19.04
CA GLU A 497 -13.96 -10.11 -19.82
C GLU A 497 -14.33 -9.57 -21.21
N VAL A 498 -13.71 -8.46 -21.60
CA VAL A 498 -13.91 -7.78 -22.90
C VAL A 498 -12.60 -7.62 -23.67
N GLY A 499 -11.46 -7.98 -23.09
CA GLY A 499 -10.16 -7.86 -23.73
C GLY A 499 -9.00 -8.40 -22.91
N ARG A 500 -7.84 -8.50 -23.55
CA ARG A 500 -6.59 -9.04 -23.00
C ARG A 500 -5.41 -8.23 -23.50
N TYR A 501 -4.50 -7.92 -22.59
CA TYR A 501 -3.19 -7.36 -22.91
C TYR A 501 -2.14 -8.44 -22.64
N GLU A 502 -1.48 -8.94 -23.69
CA GLU A 502 -0.50 -10.02 -23.64
C GLU A 502 0.64 -9.71 -24.60
N ASN A 503 1.89 -10.01 -24.21
CA ASN A 503 3.09 -9.79 -25.03
C ASN A 503 3.20 -8.36 -25.60
N GLY A 504 2.78 -7.36 -24.81
CA GLY A 504 2.85 -5.95 -25.22
C GLY A 504 1.75 -5.50 -26.19
N GLN A 505 0.74 -6.33 -26.46
CA GLN A 505 -0.34 -6.03 -27.40
C GLN A 505 -1.72 -6.14 -26.73
N LEU A 506 -2.61 -5.19 -27.03
CA LEU A 506 -4.00 -5.20 -26.57
C LEU A 506 -4.94 -5.75 -27.65
N ALA A 507 -5.62 -6.85 -27.33
CA ALA A 507 -6.81 -7.31 -28.04
C ALA A 507 -8.06 -6.91 -27.24
N LEU A 508 -8.87 -5.99 -27.79
CA LEU A 508 -10.06 -5.46 -27.13
C LEU A 508 -11.30 -5.62 -28.03
N SER A 509 -12.38 -6.13 -27.46
CA SER A 509 -13.67 -6.31 -28.13
C SER A 509 -14.56 -5.09 -27.88
N LEU A 510 -14.43 -4.05 -28.69
CA LEU A 510 -15.21 -2.81 -28.54
C LEU A 510 -16.72 -3.04 -28.60
N THR A 511 -17.17 -4.07 -29.34
CA THR A 511 -18.60 -4.43 -29.44
C THR A 511 -19.17 -5.09 -28.19
N GLU A 512 -18.33 -5.65 -27.31
CA GLU A 512 -18.76 -6.22 -26.03
C GLU A 512 -18.71 -5.21 -24.88
N ILE A 513 -18.06 -4.06 -25.09
CA ILE A 513 -18.05 -2.96 -24.13
C ILE A 513 -19.40 -2.24 -24.19
N LYS A 514 -20.03 -2.08 -23.03
CA LYS A 514 -21.23 -1.25 -22.88
C LYS A 514 -20.91 -0.10 -21.95
N MET A 515 -21.35 1.08 -22.35
CA MET A 515 -21.31 2.32 -21.56
C MET A 515 -22.73 2.82 -21.37
N TYR A 516 -22.98 3.60 -20.33
CA TYR A 516 -24.32 4.01 -19.96
C TYR A 516 -24.51 5.52 -20.01
N ASP A 517 -25.77 5.91 -20.21
CA ASP A 517 -26.24 7.29 -20.18
C ASP A 517 -26.07 7.95 -18.81
N ASN A 518 -26.40 9.25 -18.74
CA ASN A 518 -26.27 10.05 -17.52
C ASN A 518 -27.12 9.53 -16.36
N ASN A 519 -28.18 8.76 -16.62
CA ASN A 519 -28.98 8.15 -15.55
C ASN A 519 -28.48 6.75 -15.16
N ARG A 520 -27.47 6.23 -15.86
CA ARG A 520 -26.92 4.88 -15.71
C ARG A 520 -27.96 3.78 -15.94
N ASN A 521 -29.00 4.06 -16.70
CA ASN A 521 -30.15 3.17 -16.90
C ASN A 521 -30.25 2.62 -18.32
N SER A 522 -29.66 3.31 -19.30
CA SER A 522 -29.71 2.92 -20.70
C SER A 522 -28.32 2.81 -21.28
N ILE A 523 -28.09 1.74 -22.06
CA ILE A 523 -26.83 1.53 -22.78
C ILE A 523 -26.74 2.57 -23.90
N LEU A 524 -25.57 3.20 -24.04
CA LEU A 524 -25.29 4.14 -25.11
C LEU A 524 -25.23 3.42 -26.45
N THR A 525 -25.75 4.06 -27.50
CA THR A 525 -25.74 3.53 -28.87
C THR A 525 -24.35 3.55 -29.51
N SER A 526 -23.44 4.34 -28.97
CA SER A 526 -22.03 4.42 -29.37
C SER A 526 -21.14 4.60 -28.14
N LEU A 527 -19.90 4.12 -28.21
CA LEU A 527 -18.94 4.32 -27.13
C LEU A 527 -18.61 5.82 -27.02
N PRO A 528 -18.65 6.40 -25.81
CA PRO A 528 -18.28 7.79 -25.60
C PRO A 528 -16.81 7.97 -25.92
N THR A 529 -16.46 9.11 -26.51
CA THR A 529 -15.07 9.48 -26.82
C THR A 529 -14.70 10.73 -26.03
N SER A 530 -13.40 10.96 -25.82
CA SER A 530 -12.90 12.16 -25.17
C SER A 530 -11.71 12.72 -25.97
N PRO A 531 -11.98 13.34 -27.14
CA PRO A 531 -10.93 13.76 -28.07
C PRO A 531 -10.15 14.98 -27.57
N CYS A 532 -8.96 15.19 -28.13
CA CYS A 532 -8.23 16.45 -27.95
C CYS A 532 -8.92 17.59 -28.74
N PRO A 533 -8.76 18.86 -28.31
CA PRO A 533 -9.03 20.02 -29.17
C PRO A 533 -8.21 19.98 -30.46
N ALA A 534 -8.59 20.80 -31.45
CA ALA A 534 -7.93 20.88 -32.77
C ALA A 534 -6.42 21.19 -32.71
N GLU A 535 -5.95 21.81 -31.63
CA GLU A 535 -4.53 22.12 -31.39
C GLU A 535 -3.72 20.93 -30.81
N GLY A 536 -4.36 19.78 -30.60
CA GLY A 536 -3.74 18.57 -30.04
C GLY A 536 -3.68 18.53 -28.51
N CYS A 537 -3.27 17.39 -27.95
CA CYS A 537 -3.08 17.21 -26.50
C CYS A 537 -1.66 17.55 -26.01
N GLY A 538 -0.73 17.93 -26.92
CA GLY A 538 0.69 18.21 -26.60
C GLY A 538 0.93 19.40 -25.66
N ARG A 539 -0.12 20.15 -25.33
CA ARG A 539 -0.14 21.15 -24.26
C ARG A 539 -1.35 20.87 -23.38
N CYS A 540 -1.25 19.95 -22.42
CA CYS A 540 -2.14 20.00 -21.27
C CYS A 540 -1.97 21.40 -20.64
N VAL A 541 -2.89 22.31 -20.94
CA VAL A 541 -2.86 23.65 -20.37
C VAL A 541 -3.16 23.51 -18.88
N ILE A 542 -2.10 23.41 -18.07
CA ILE A 542 -2.19 23.83 -16.67
C ILE A 542 -2.36 25.35 -16.74
N PRO A 543 -3.45 25.93 -16.21
CA PRO A 543 -3.67 27.37 -16.26
C PRO A 543 -2.45 28.12 -15.71
N ARG A 544 -1.94 29.10 -16.47
CA ARG A 544 -0.74 29.92 -16.18
C ARG A 544 -0.74 30.67 -14.82
N ASN A 545 -1.83 30.61 -14.06
CA ASN A 545 -2.03 31.35 -12.81
C ASN A 545 -2.23 30.44 -11.58
N ALA A 546 -1.86 29.16 -11.65
CA ALA A 546 -2.19 28.18 -10.59
C ALA A 546 -1.36 28.32 -9.31
N VAL A 547 -0.17 28.94 -9.36
CA VAL A 547 0.75 29.03 -8.21
C VAL A 547 1.25 30.45 -8.05
N GLU A 548 0.97 31.07 -6.92
CA GLU A 548 1.49 32.41 -6.60
C GLU A 548 2.96 32.32 -6.21
N PHE A 549 3.80 33.17 -6.80
CA PHE A 549 5.20 33.25 -6.41
C PHE A 549 5.75 34.67 -6.53
N MET A 550 6.83 34.92 -5.80
CA MET A 550 7.63 36.14 -5.85
C MET A 550 9.05 35.79 -6.30
N TYR A 551 9.55 36.51 -7.31
CA TYR A 551 10.89 36.30 -7.84
C TYR A 551 11.79 37.54 -7.67
N MET A 552 12.96 37.31 -7.09
CA MET A 552 14.07 38.24 -6.93
C MET A 552 15.26 37.68 -7.72
N PRO A 553 15.60 38.25 -8.90
CA PRO A 553 16.72 37.79 -9.70
C PRO A 553 18.06 37.90 -8.96
N GLY A 554 18.95 36.97 -9.26
CA GLY A 554 20.33 36.93 -8.80
C GLY A 554 21.10 35.84 -9.55
N ASP A 555 22.42 35.86 -9.40
CA ASP A 555 23.34 34.84 -9.96
C ASP A 555 23.13 33.47 -9.28
N LEU A 556 22.66 33.49 -8.02
CA LEU A 556 22.23 32.33 -7.26
C LEU A 556 20.89 32.64 -6.60
N VAL A 557 19.95 31.71 -6.67
CA VAL A 557 18.60 31.82 -6.12
C VAL A 557 18.40 30.75 -5.05
N ILE A 558 17.99 31.20 -3.86
CA ILE A 558 17.40 30.32 -2.85
C ILE A 558 15.90 30.33 -3.09
N ALA A 559 15.31 29.15 -3.25
CA ALA A 559 13.87 29.00 -3.35
C ALA A 559 13.27 28.74 -1.97
N GLY A 560 12.08 29.28 -1.70
CA GLY A 560 11.33 29.11 -0.48
C GLY A 560 9.93 28.59 -0.77
N VAL A 561 9.59 27.42 -0.25
CA VAL A 561 8.25 26.83 -0.33
C VAL A 561 7.47 27.17 0.93
N VAL A 562 6.38 27.90 0.77
CA VAL A 562 5.54 28.39 1.87
C VAL A 562 4.08 27.98 1.67
N ARG A 563 3.33 27.98 2.77
CA ARG A 563 1.88 27.68 2.79
C ARG A 563 1.12 28.97 3.10
N GLY A 564 1.42 30.03 2.35
CA GLY A 564 0.92 31.39 2.58
C GLY A 564 -0.61 31.47 2.56
N HIS A 565 -1.23 30.55 1.82
CA HIS A 565 -2.65 30.24 1.89
C HIS A 565 -2.89 28.79 2.36
N GLY A 566 -4.08 28.54 2.89
CA GLY A 566 -4.63 27.18 3.03
C GLY A 566 -4.92 26.55 1.67
N ALA A 567 -5.31 25.27 1.67
CA ALA A 567 -5.79 24.63 0.46
C ALA A 567 -7.16 25.21 0.08
N GLY A 568 -7.33 25.53 -1.19
CA GLY A 568 -8.61 26.01 -1.72
C GLY A 568 -9.64 24.89 -1.85
N SER A 569 -10.86 25.26 -2.22
CA SER A 569 -11.97 24.32 -2.47
C SER A 569 -11.78 23.49 -3.76
N GLU A 570 -10.73 23.76 -4.53
CA GLU A 570 -10.38 23.03 -5.76
C GLU A 570 -8.90 22.57 -5.68
N PRO A 571 -8.53 21.42 -6.29
CA PRO A 571 -7.16 20.95 -6.22
C PRO A 571 -6.18 21.91 -6.91
N LEU A 572 -5.01 22.13 -6.31
CA LEU A 572 -4.02 23.13 -6.72
C LEU A 572 -4.53 24.58 -6.64
N SER A 573 -5.70 24.85 -6.04
CA SER A 573 -6.15 26.22 -5.74
C SER A 573 -5.84 26.62 -4.31
N CYS A 574 -5.81 27.93 -4.06
CA CYS A 574 -5.49 28.52 -2.78
C CYS A 574 -6.76 28.92 -2.04
N GLY A 575 -6.77 28.68 -0.73
CA GLY A 575 -7.85 29.05 0.17
C GLY A 575 -7.51 30.32 0.95
N ASP A 576 -8.01 30.40 2.18
CA ASP A 576 -7.80 31.57 3.04
C ASP A 576 -6.31 31.78 3.40
N VAL A 577 -5.96 33.02 3.69
CA VAL A 577 -4.59 33.40 4.09
C VAL A 577 -4.20 32.70 5.40
N ASN A 578 -3.00 32.12 5.41
CA ASN A 578 -2.35 31.59 6.59
C ASN A 578 -1.32 32.61 7.12
N GLU A 579 -1.73 33.40 8.10
CA GLU A 579 -0.91 34.50 8.65
C GLU A 579 0.47 34.03 9.15
N LEU A 580 0.55 32.86 9.80
CA LEU A 580 1.81 32.30 10.30
C LEU A 580 2.77 32.00 9.15
N HIS A 581 2.27 31.38 8.09
CA HIS A 581 3.11 31.02 6.94
C HIS A 581 3.41 32.22 6.04
N MET A 582 2.55 33.24 6.02
CA MET A 582 2.89 34.54 5.44
C MET A 582 4.05 35.22 6.20
N ALA A 583 4.11 35.08 7.52
CA ALA A 583 5.26 35.57 8.29
C ALA A 583 6.56 34.85 7.88
N PHE A 584 6.52 33.55 7.55
CA PHE A 584 7.70 32.84 7.01
C PHE A 584 8.13 33.40 5.65
N SER A 585 7.19 33.74 4.76
CA SER A 585 7.50 34.40 3.48
C SER A 585 8.21 35.75 3.69
N VAL A 586 7.72 36.55 4.63
CA VAL A 586 8.32 37.86 4.97
C VAL A 586 9.70 37.67 5.61
N ALA A 587 9.86 36.69 6.50
CA ALA A 587 11.14 36.37 7.13
C ALA A 587 12.17 35.90 6.10
N PHE A 588 11.75 35.06 5.14
CA PHE A 588 12.59 34.63 4.02
C PHE A 588 13.03 35.84 3.17
N TYR A 589 12.09 36.69 2.78
CA TYR A 589 12.38 37.91 2.01
C TYR A 589 13.37 38.83 2.74
N TYR A 590 13.14 39.06 4.03
CA TYR A 590 14.01 39.85 4.89
C TYR A 590 15.43 39.25 4.97
N ALA A 591 15.55 37.93 5.11
CA ALA A 591 16.84 37.25 5.17
C ALA A 591 17.64 37.41 3.86
N VAL A 592 17.00 37.17 2.71
CA VAL A 592 17.64 37.33 1.39
C VAL A 592 18.09 38.78 1.17
N GLN A 593 17.22 39.76 1.47
CA GLN A 593 17.58 41.18 1.35
C GLN A 593 18.70 41.59 2.31
N THR A 594 18.68 41.07 3.54
CA THR A 594 19.70 41.38 4.54
C THR A 594 21.06 40.86 4.10
N VAL A 595 21.15 39.62 3.60
CA VAL A 595 22.40 39.07 3.05
C VAL A 595 22.89 39.92 1.88
N LYS A 596 21.99 40.25 0.95
CA LYS A 596 22.30 41.06 -0.23
C LYS A 596 22.85 42.45 0.12
N THR A 597 22.29 43.11 1.13
CA THR A 597 22.59 44.52 1.43
C THR A 597 23.62 44.71 2.54
N LYS A 598 23.58 43.91 3.59
CA LYS A 598 24.45 44.05 4.77
C LYS A 598 25.69 43.17 4.72
N PHE A 599 25.68 42.10 3.92
CA PHE A 599 26.79 41.15 3.82
C PHE A 599 27.26 40.92 2.37
N PRO A 600 27.47 41.97 1.54
CA PRO A 600 27.80 41.81 0.13
C PRO A 600 29.13 41.09 -0.13
N ALA A 601 30.07 41.13 0.82
CA ALA A 601 31.35 40.43 0.73
C ALA A 601 31.25 38.92 0.97
N LEU A 602 30.16 38.43 1.59
CA LEU A 602 30.01 37.01 1.96
C LEU A 602 30.09 36.09 0.75
N LEU A 603 29.55 36.52 -0.39
CA LEU A 603 29.51 35.75 -1.64
C LEU A 603 30.51 36.27 -2.70
N LYS A 604 31.49 37.10 -2.31
CA LYS A 604 32.57 37.59 -3.17
C LYS A 604 32.10 38.11 -4.55
N GLY A 605 31.08 38.95 -4.57
CA GLY A 605 30.56 39.58 -5.80
C GLY A 605 29.44 38.80 -6.52
N VAL A 606 29.02 37.65 -6.01
CA VAL A 606 27.83 36.91 -6.50
C VAL A 606 26.55 37.52 -5.90
N ASN A 607 25.60 37.88 -6.75
CA ASN A 607 24.31 38.44 -6.32
C ASN A 607 23.34 37.35 -5.88
N LEU A 608 22.95 37.37 -4.61
CA LEU A 608 21.91 36.49 -4.09
C LEU A 608 20.51 36.98 -4.50
N GLY A 609 19.74 36.08 -5.10
CA GLY A 609 18.34 36.20 -5.41
C GLY A 609 17.48 35.28 -4.53
N GLY A 610 16.17 35.30 -4.77
CA GLY A 610 15.23 34.45 -4.06
C GLY A 610 13.95 34.20 -4.84
N LEU A 611 13.34 33.04 -4.62
CA LEU A 611 12.09 32.63 -5.25
C LEU A 611 11.15 32.10 -4.16
N ILE A 612 10.13 32.85 -3.77
CA ILE A 612 9.15 32.40 -2.78
C ILE A 612 7.93 31.87 -3.52
N VAL A 613 7.54 30.62 -3.28
CA VAL A 613 6.42 29.94 -3.94
C VAL A 613 5.39 29.58 -2.88
N ASP A 614 4.19 30.11 -3.03
CA ASP A 614 3.06 29.70 -2.21
C ASP A 614 2.42 28.46 -2.81
N VAL A 615 2.52 27.36 -2.08
CA VAL A 615 1.97 26.08 -2.51
C VAL A 615 0.61 25.79 -1.90
N CYS A 616 0.04 26.74 -1.15
CA CYS A 616 -1.34 26.72 -0.70
C CYS A 616 -1.71 25.45 0.09
N ASN A 617 -0.79 25.04 0.97
CA ASN A 617 -0.87 23.78 1.73
C ASN A 617 -1.00 22.51 0.86
N SER A 618 -0.62 22.56 -0.41
CA SER A 618 -0.57 21.42 -1.34
C SER A 618 0.87 21.13 -1.74
N GLN A 619 1.37 19.98 -1.31
CA GLN A 619 2.71 19.53 -1.70
C GLN A 619 2.80 19.22 -3.19
N GLN A 620 1.72 18.71 -3.80
CA GLN A 620 1.67 18.43 -5.23
C GLN A 620 1.86 19.71 -6.06
N THR A 621 1.29 20.85 -5.62
CA THR A 621 1.53 22.15 -6.24
C THR A 621 3.01 22.50 -6.23
N GLY A 622 3.68 22.33 -5.09
CA GLY A 622 5.12 22.56 -4.96
C GLY A 622 5.94 21.64 -5.86
N SER A 623 5.74 20.33 -5.76
CA SER A 623 6.49 19.35 -6.56
C SER A 623 6.27 19.57 -8.05
N MET A 624 5.03 19.82 -8.50
CA MET A 624 4.72 20.14 -9.89
C MET A 624 5.43 21.42 -10.35
N PHE A 625 5.35 22.50 -9.57
CA PHE A 625 5.97 23.79 -9.91
C PHE A 625 7.49 23.65 -10.10
N PHE A 626 8.17 23.03 -9.12
CA PHE A 626 9.62 22.85 -9.20
C PHE A 626 10.02 21.82 -10.25
N ASN A 627 9.31 20.69 -10.39
CA ASN A 627 9.59 19.73 -11.46
C ASN A 627 9.51 20.41 -12.84
N ASN A 628 8.49 21.24 -13.07
CA ASN A 628 8.31 21.92 -14.35
C ASN A 628 9.42 22.93 -14.65
N ILE A 629 9.88 23.66 -13.65
CA ILE A 629 10.96 24.65 -13.82
C ILE A 629 12.31 23.95 -13.95
N LEU A 630 12.64 23.06 -13.02
CA LEU A 630 13.96 22.43 -12.91
C LEU A 630 14.23 21.41 -14.01
N ALA A 631 13.21 20.73 -14.52
CA ALA A 631 13.32 19.88 -15.72
C ALA A 631 13.17 20.68 -17.04
N GLU A 632 13.10 22.02 -16.95
CA GLU A 632 12.91 22.92 -18.11
C GLU A 632 11.66 22.62 -18.95
N LEU A 633 10.65 21.95 -18.36
CA LEU A 633 9.39 21.63 -19.02
C LEU A 633 8.51 22.87 -19.23
N GLN A 634 8.71 23.92 -18.41
CA GLN A 634 7.97 25.17 -18.52
C GLN A 634 8.85 26.40 -18.26
N VAL A 635 8.69 27.42 -19.10
CA VAL A 635 9.25 28.76 -18.86
C VAL A 635 8.30 29.56 -17.97
N VAL A 636 8.72 29.79 -16.72
CA VAL A 636 7.95 30.57 -15.74
C VAL A 636 8.39 32.03 -15.75
N ARG A 637 7.43 32.94 -15.80
CA ARG A 637 7.66 34.40 -15.80
C ARG A 637 6.94 35.05 -14.64
N ASP A 638 7.63 35.94 -13.94
CA ASP A 638 7.02 36.70 -12.86
C ASP A 638 6.07 37.81 -13.36
N LYS A 639 5.42 38.53 -12.44
CA LYS A 639 4.49 39.64 -12.75
C LYS A 639 5.13 40.79 -13.57
N ARG A 640 6.46 40.84 -13.68
CA ARG A 640 7.21 41.84 -14.45
C ARG A 640 7.79 41.26 -15.75
N GLY A 641 7.44 40.04 -16.12
CA GLY A 641 7.89 39.36 -17.34
C GLY A 641 9.27 38.73 -17.25
N ARG A 642 9.93 38.76 -16.08
CA ARG A 642 11.27 38.21 -15.85
C ARG A 642 11.18 36.70 -15.79
N ILE A 643 12.10 36.02 -16.50
CA ILE A 643 12.17 34.55 -16.52
C ILE A 643 12.81 34.08 -15.21
N VAL A 644 12.20 33.07 -14.59
CA VAL A 644 12.84 32.33 -13.50
C VAL A 644 13.87 31.39 -14.11
N ASP A 645 15.15 31.69 -13.89
CA ASP A 645 16.24 30.82 -14.35
C ASP A 645 16.34 29.57 -13.46
N PRO A 646 16.05 28.36 -13.96
CA PRO A 646 16.16 27.13 -13.19
C PRO A 646 17.59 26.85 -12.74
N ASN A 647 18.60 27.24 -13.54
CA ASN A 647 20.00 26.98 -13.23
C ASN A 647 20.51 27.84 -12.07
N ALA A 648 19.86 28.98 -11.81
CA ALA A 648 20.18 29.82 -10.66
C ALA A 648 19.69 29.20 -9.34
N ILE A 649 18.68 28.31 -9.35
CA ILE A 649 18.11 27.72 -8.13
C ILE A 649 19.08 26.66 -7.56
N LYS A 650 19.62 26.88 -6.36
CA LYS A 650 20.59 25.95 -5.74
C LYS A 650 20.11 25.25 -4.48
N ILE A 651 19.19 25.85 -3.74
CA ILE A 651 18.68 25.33 -2.47
C ILE A 651 17.20 25.66 -2.38
N ILE A 652 16.41 24.73 -1.82
CA ILE A 652 15.00 24.96 -1.48
C ILE A 652 14.85 24.93 0.04
N THR A 653 14.33 26.01 0.63
CA THR A 653 13.88 25.99 2.03
C THR A 653 12.39 25.64 2.08
N SER A 654 11.97 24.72 2.94
CA SER A 654 10.58 24.26 2.99
C SER A 654 9.91 24.54 4.34
N ALA A 655 8.81 25.29 4.30
CA ALA A 655 7.91 25.53 5.43
C ALA A 655 6.70 24.58 5.41
N LEU A 656 6.94 23.35 4.97
CA LEU A 656 5.93 22.31 4.83
C LEU A 656 5.78 21.51 6.13
N THR A 657 4.65 20.82 6.28
CA THR A 657 4.50 19.81 7.34
C THR A 657 5.46 18.66 7.10
N SER A 658 5.74 17.86 8.14
CA SER A 658 6.62 16.69 7.99
C SER A 658 6.18 15.72 6.89
N THR A 659 4.87 15.44 6.79
CA THR A 659 4.32 14.55 5.75
C THR A 659 4.52 15.12 4.35
N GLN A 660 4.21 16.40 4.16
CA GLN A 660 4.42 17.10 2.89
C GLN A 660 5.90 17.17 2.54
N THR A 661 6.76 17.49 3.50
CA THR A 661 8.21 17.59 3.30
C THR A 661 8.77 16.27 2.79
N MET A 662 8.41 15.13 3.39
CA MET A 662 8.90 13.82 2.95
C MET A 662 8.62 13.56 1.47
N LEU A 663 7.41 13.87 1.01
CA LEU A 663 7.02 13.65 -0.37
C LEU A 663 7.62 14.71 -1.32
N PHE A 664 7.75 15.96 -0.86
CA PHE A 664 8.38 17.03 -1.63
C PHE A 664 9.89 16.78 -1.82
N THR A 665 10.61 16.40 -0.76
CA THR A 665 12.02 16.00 -0.81
C THR A 665 12.25 14.84 -1.76
N ASP A 666 11.37 13.84 -1.74
CA ASP A 666 11.49 12.68 -2.63
C ASP A 666 11.40 13.09 -4.11
N ALA A 667 10.51 14.03 -4.45
CA ALA A 667 10.43 14.61 -5.80
C ALA A 667 11.68 15.42 -6.16
N MET A 668 12.20 16.23 -5.24
CA MET A 668 13.38 17.09 -5.49
C MET A 668 14.69 16.31 -5.57
N LYS A 669 14.73 15.08 -5.06
CA LYS A 669 15.89 14.18 -5.14
C LYS A 669 16.35 13.97 -6.58
N ALA A 670 15.43 13.94 -7.56
CA ALA A 670 15.75 13.77 -8.97
C ALA A 670 16.60 14.91 -9.57
N PHE A 671 16.59 16.09 -8.94
CA PHE A 671 17.31 17.29 -9.41
C PHE A 671 18.56 17.58 -8.59
N ASP A 672 18.91 16.70 -7.65
CA ASP A 672 20.02 16.84 -6.72
C ASP A 672 20.06 18.20 -5.98
N ILE A 673 18.87 18.75 -5.67
CA ILE A 673 18.76 20.00 -4.93
C ILE A 673 18.73 19.73 -3.43
N GLN A 674 19.54 20.47 -2.69
CA GLN A 674 19.50 20.47 -1.23
C GLN A 674 18.21 21.14 -0.73
N GLU A 675 17.45 20.42 0.08
CA GLU A 675 16.31 20.94 0.81
C GLU A 675 16.69 21.25 2.27
N LEU A 676 16.22 22.40 2.77
CA LEU A 676 16.37 22.84 4.15
C LEU A 676 15.00 23.09 4.79
N GLY A 677 14.50 22.11 5.55
CA GLY A 677 13.24 22.19 6.27
C GLY A 677 13.30 23.14 7.46
N ILE A 678 12.29 24.01 7.57
CA ILE A 678 12.18 24.98 8.67
C ILE A 678 11.03 24.68 9.65
N SER A 679 10.08 23.83 9.26
CA SER A 679 8.93 23.43 10.10
C SER A 679 8.74 21.93 10.26
N ALA A 680 9.43 21.11 9.47
CA ALA A 680 9.28 19.66 9.47
C ALA A 680 10.18 19.00 10.52
N THR A 681 9.57 18.41 11.54
CA THR A 681 10.27 17.89 12.73
C THR A 681 10.27 16.36 12.81
N ALA A 682 9.53 15.66 11.94
CA ALA A 682 9.45 14.20 12.01
C ALA A 682 10.83 13.55 11.95
N SER A 683 11.08 12.63 12.88
CA SER A 683 12.37 11.93 12.98
C SER A 683 12.73 11.15 11.71
N THR A 684 11.74 10.69 10.95
CA THR A 684 11.89 9.99 9.66
C THR A 684 12.73 10.80 8.65
N LEU A 685 12.61 12.14 8.65
CA LEU A 685 13.40 13.03 7.79
C LEU A 685 14.89 13.07 8.14
N SER A 686 15.29 12.47 9.27
CA SER A 686 16.71 12.35 9.66
C SER A 686 17.41 11.17 9.00
N ASP A 687 16.66 10.27 8.35
CA ASP A 687 17.24 9.14 7.63
C ASP A 687 17.95 9.63 6.36
N LYS A 688 19.28 9.64 6.38
CA LYS A 688 20.11 10.10 5.25
C LYS A 688 20.17 9.13 4.09
N MET A 689 19.78 7.87 4.28
CA MET A 689 19.61 6.94 3.17
C MET A 689 18.34 7.27 2.38
N LYS A 690 17.27 7.65 3.10
CA LYS A 690 15.98 7.98 2.48
C LYS A 690 15.96 9.43 1.94
N TYR A 691 16.45 10.38 2.72
CA TYR A 691 16.44 11.82 2.42
C TYR A 691 17.88 12.39 2.46
N PRO A 692 18.75 11.99 1.51
CA PRO A 692 20.16 12.40 1.50
C PRO A 692 20.30 13.93 1.44
N ASN A 693 19.46 14.56 0.63
CA ASN A 693 19.49 15.99 0.35
C ASN A 693 18.58 16.80 1.28
N PHE A 694 18.07 16.23 2.38
CA PHE A 694 17.27 16.97 3.36
C PHE A 694 18.10 17.34 4.59
N ALA A 695 18.07 18.60 4.97
CA ALA A 695 18.53 19.08 6.26
C ALA A 695 17.41 19.88 6.93
N ARG A 696 17.52 20.14 8.23
CA ARG A 696 16.58 21.03 8.92
C ARG A 696 17.28 21.89 9.96
N VAL A 697 16.71 23.07 10.20
CA VAL A 697 17.18 24.02 11.23
C VAL A 697 16.42 23.89 12.55
N ILE A 698 15.46 22.95 12.62
CA ILE A 698 14.64 22.66 13.80
C ILE A 698 14.97 21.26 14.36
N PRO A 699 14.96 21.04 15.69
CA PRO A 699 15.18 19.72 16.27
C PRO A 699 14.14 18.68 15.81
N SER A 700 14.52 17.40 15.77
CA SER A 700 13.55 16.31 15.51
C SER A 700 12.66 16.02 16.70
N ASP A 701 11.48 15.45 16.42
CA ASP A 701 10.55 14.89 17.40
C ASP A 701 11.20 13.84 18.30
N ALA A 702 12.19 13.08 17.83
CA ALA A 702 12.96 12.16 18.67
C ALA A 702 13.71 12.87 19.82
N LYS A 703 14.22 14.08 19.59
CA LYS A 703 14.87 14.89 20.63
C LYS A 703 13.83 15.52 21.55
N GLN A 704 12.69 15.94 21.01
CA GLN A 704 11.56 16.41 21.79
C GLN A 704 11.01 15.33 22.72
N ALA A 705 10.85 14.09 22.23
CA ALA A 705 10.43 12.93 23.00
C ALA A 705 11.36 12.64 24.19
N VAL A 706 12.68 12.66 23.98
CA VAL A 706 13.66 12.51 25.07
C VAL A 706 13.51 13.62 26.11
N ALA A 707 13.36 14.88 25.67
CA ALA A 707 13.15 16.01 26.58
C ALA A 707 11.84 15.87 27.38
N MET A 708 10.77 15.40 26.75
CA MET A 708 9.49 15.14 27.41
C MET A 708 9.59 14.01 28.44
N THR A 709 10.26 12.91 28.12
CA THR A 709 10.53 11.82 29.07
C THR A 709 11.33 12.33 30.27
N GLN A 710 12.40 13.10 30.06
CA GLN A 710 13.18 13.69 31.15
C GLN A 710 12.32 14.62 32.03
N PHE A 711 11.43 15.39 31.40
CA PHE A 711 10.46 16.21 32.11
C PHE A 711 9.50 15.36 32.95
N PHE A 712 8.96 14.27 32.41
CA PHE A 712 8.06 13.36 33.14
C PHE A 712 8.76 12.70 34.34
N ILE A 713 9.99 12.23 34.16
CA ILE A 713 10.83 11.66 35.25
C ILE A 713 10.99 12.68 36.37
N LYS A 714 11.38 13.92 36.02
CA LYS A 714 11.58 15.00 37.00
C LYS A 714 10.32 15.32 37.80
N ASN A 715 9.13 15.12 37.21
CA ASN A 715 7.85 15.39 37.85
C ASN A 715 7.21 14.14 38.50
N GLY A 716 7.89 12.98 38.48
CA GLY A 716 7.36 11.73 39.04
C GLY A 716 6.16 11.17 38.27
N TRP A 717 5.99 11.54 37.00
CA TRP A 717 4.88 11.07 36.17
C TRP A 717 5.23 9.76 35.47
N SER A 718 4.79 8.65 36.06
CA SER A 718 5.04 7.29 35.55
C SER A 718 3.89 6.72 34.71
N PHE A 719 2.77 7.43 34.59
CA PHE A 719 1.57 6.96 33.89
C PHE A 719 0.92 8.10 33.10
N ILE A 720 1.01 8.04 31.77
CA ILE A 720 0.56 9.08 30.84
C ILE A 720 -0.42 8.52 29.80
N GLN A 721 -1.13 9.40 29.11
CA GLN A 721 -1.92 9.11 27.92
C GLN A 721 -1.41 9.99 26.77
N THR A 722 -1.73 9.62 25.53
CA THR A 722 -1.34 10.42 24.37
C THR A 722 -2.49 10.66 23.42
N ILE A 723 -2.52 11.84 22.80
CA ILE A 723 -3.35 12.14 21.62
C ILE A 723 -2.44 12.61 20.49
N ASN A 724 -2.64 12.11 19.28
CA ASN A 724 -1.92 12.58 18.11
C ASN A 724 -2.83 12.96 16.94
N SER A 725 -2.36 13.90 16.12
CA SER A 725 -2.94 14.16 14.81
C SER A 725 -2.72 12.95 13.88
N PRO A 726 -3.64 12.71 12.92
CA PRO A 726 -3.44 11.70 11.90
C PRO A 726 -2.23 12.02 11.02
N GLY A 727 -1.62 10.97 10.47
CA GLY A 727 -0.48 11.08 9.56
C GLY A 727 0.88 10.89 10.25
N ASP A 728 1.94 10.97 9.44
CA ASP A 728 3.27 10.51 9.84
C ASP A 728 3.89 11.31 10.97
N TYR A 729 3.63 12.62 11.07
CA TYR A 729 4.09 13.44 12.19
C TYR A 729 3.59 12.89 13.52
N GLY A 730 2.27 12.79 13.70
CA GLY A 730 1.68 12.34 14.96
C GLY A 730 2.04 10.89 15.29
N ARG A 731 1.88 9.98 14.33
CA ARG A 731 2.19 8.54 14.53
C ARG A 731 3.66 8.31 14.87
N ARG A 732 4.58 9.01 14.19
CA ARG A 732 6.01 8.85 14.44
C ARG A 732 6.43 9.48 15.76
N ALA A 733 5.89 10.64 16.10
CA ALA A 733 6.19 11.28 17.37
C ALA A 733 5.74 10.44 18.58
N ILE A 734 4.58 9.76 18.48
CA ILE A 734 4.16 8.77 19.50
C ILE A 734 5.11 7.58 19.58
N LYS A 735 5.59 7.07 18.44
CA LYS A 735 6.58 5.99 18.43
C LYS A 735 7.89 6.40 19.09
N ASP A 736 8.37 7.60 18.79
CA ASP A 736 9.60 8.13 19.38
C ASP A 736 9.43 8.41 20.89
N LEU A 737 8.26 8.92 21.30
CA LEU A 737 7.92 9.07 22.72
C LEU A 737 7.87 7.72 23.42
N ARG A 738 7.28 6.68 22.82
CA ARG A 738 7.25 5.33 23.41
C ARG A 738 8.66 4.79 23.62
N GLN A 739 9.55 4.96 22.64
CA GLN A 739 10.94 4.53 22.76
C GLN A 739 11.62 5.24 23.95
N ALA A 740 11.51 6.55 24.03
CA ALA A 740 12.07 7.32 25.14
C ALA A 740 11.41 6.98 26.48
N ALA A 741 10.08 6.77 26.51
CA ALA A 741 9.32 6.45 27.71
C ALA A 741 9.71 5.08 28.30
N VAL A 742 10.04 4.09 27.47
CA VAL A 742 10.56 2.78 27.92
C VAL A 742 11.86 2.95 28.69
N GLU A 743 12.79 3.75 28.17
CA GLU A 743 14.07 4.06 28.83
C GLU A 743 13.87 4.84 30.14
N GLY A 744 12.79 5.63 30.23
CA GLY A 744 12.43 6.40 31.42
C GLY A 744 11.52 5.70 32.42
N HIS A 745 11.17 4.42 32.22
CA HIS A 745 10.19 3.68 33.03
C HIS A 745 8.80 4.35 33.12
N ILE A 746 8.32 4.93 32.03
CA ILE A 746 7.03 5.62 31.93
C ILE A 746 6.05 4.75 31.15
N CYS A 747 4.87 4.51 31.71
CA CYS A 747 3.80 3.78 31.07
C CYS A 747 2.88 4.73 30.28
N ILE A 748 2.64 4.39 29.01
CA ILE A 748 1.58 5.03 28.20
C ILE A 748 0.33 4.16 28.30
N GLY A 749 -0.61 4.56 29.16
CA GLY A 749 -1.82 3.81 29.48
C GLY A 749 -2.87 3.81 28.37
N ALA A 750 -2.88 4.84 27.53
CA ALA A 750 -3.73 4.91 26.35
C ALA A 750 -3.13 5.87 25.30
N SER A 751 -3.40 5.57 24.02
CA SER A 751 -3.01 6.42 22.89
C SER A 751 -4.20 6.54 21.95
N TYR A 752 -4.51 7.76 21.52
CA TYR A 752 -5.63 8.06 20.64
C TYR A 752 -5.17 8.89 19.44
N GLU A 753 -5.56 8.51 18.24
CA GLU A 753 -5.39 9.29 17.03
C GLU A 753 -6.72 9.95 16.65
N MET A 754 -6.70 11.27 16.46
CA MET A 754 -7.89 12.00 16.03
C MET A 754 -8.41 11.53 14.67
N GLY A 755 -9.74 11.43 14.55
CA GLY A 755 -10.41 10.98 13.34
C GLY A 755 -10.43 9.46 13.22
N THR A 756 -9.31 8.80 13.46
CA THR A 756 -9.20 7.33 13.45
C THR A 756 -9.89 6.70 14.66
N ASP A 757 -9.62 7.21 15.86
CA ASP A 757 -10.16 6.67 17.12
C ASP A 757 -11.43 7.42 17.60
N GLY A 758 -11.98 8.27 16.74
CA GLY A 758 -13.21 9.03 16.98
C GLY A 758 -13.01 10.55 16.92
N THR A 759 -14.11 11.25 17.21
CA THR A 759 -14.13 12.70 17.41
C THR A 759 -13.38 13.09 18.67
N LEU A 760 -12.96 14.35 18.78
CA LEU A 760 -12.29 14.85 19.98
C LEU A 760 -13.14 14.62 21.24
N ALA A 761 -14.47 14.77 21.15
CA ALA A 761 -15.38 14.54 22.26
C ALA A 761 -15.38 13.07 22.73
N GLU A 762 -15.37 12.12 21.79
CA GLU A 762 -15.29 10.69 22.10
C GLU A 762 -13.94 10.33 22.72
N ILE A 763 -12.85 10.82 22.14
CA ILE A 763 -11.50 10.64 22.67
C ILE A 763 -11.40 11.20 24.09
N LEU A 764 -11.92 12.40 24.34
CA LEU A 764 -11.95 13.00 25.68
C LEU A 764 -12.77 12.16 26.67
N ASN A 765 -13.85 11.54 26.23
CA ASN A 765 -14.62 10.62 27.08
C ASN A 765 -13.82 9.34 27.38
N SER A 766 -13.10 8.79 26.40
CA SER A 766 -12.21 7.64 26.61
C SER A 766 -11.06 7.96 27.56
N ILE A 767 -10.46 9.15 27.44
CA ILE A 767 -9.40 9.63 28.34
C ILE A 767 -9.89 9.73 29.78
N LYS A 768 -11.12 10.22 30.00
CA LYS A 768 -11.73 10.32 31.33
C LYS A 768 -11.97 8.97 31.99
N GLN A 769 -12.15 7.91 31.20
CA GLN A 769 -12.33 6.55 31.73
C GLN A 769 -11.02 5.95 32.26
N GLN A 770 -9.86 6.51 31.90
CA GLN A 770 -8.54 6.07 32.36
C GLN A 770 -8.09 6.83 33.62
N SER A 771 -8.72 6.53 34.77
CA SER A 771 -8.49 7.23 36.04
C SER A 771 -7.05 7.18 36.57
N GLN A 772 -6.25 6.21 36.12
CA GLN A 772 -4.86 5.98 36.53
C GLN A 772 -3.85 6.83 35.74
N ALA A 773 -4.24 7.44 34.61
CA ALA A 773 -3.34 8.16 33.72
C ALA A 773 -3.77 9.64 33.57
N ARG A 774 -3.42 10.51 34.52
CA ARG A 774 -3.94 11.90 34.57
C ARG A 774 -3.21 12.89 33.66
N VAL A 775 -2.05 12.51 33.13
CA VAL A 775 -1.25 13.36 32.23
C VAL A 775 -1.56 12.98 30.80
N VAL A 776 -1.95 13.95 29.97
CA VAL A 776 -2.23 13.74 28.55
C VAL A 776 -1.21 14.50 27.71
N VAL A 777 -0.55 13.78 26.83
CA VAL A 777 0.50 14.30 25.95
C VAL A 777 -0.04 14.46 24.54
N LEU A 778 0.15 15.64 23.96
CA LEU A 778 -0.45 15.99 22.68
C LEU A 778 0.62 16.16 21.59
N PHE A 779 0.56 15.35 20.54
CA PHE A 779 1.33 15.53 19.31
C PHE A 779 0.41 15.94 18.15
N ILE A 780 0.09 17.23 18.11
CA ILE A 780 -0.93 17.79 17.22
C ILE A 780 -0.27 18.70 16.19
N GLY A 781 -0.68 18.56 14.92
CA GLY A 781 -0.23 19.41 13.81
C GLY A 781 -0.64 20.88 14.00
N GLY A 782 0.14 21.81 13.45
CA GLY A 782 -0.12 23.26 13.61
C GLY A 782 -1.51 23.70 13.18
N ASP A 783 -2.05 23.09 12.13
CA ASP A 783 -3.35 23.41 11.55
C ASP A 783 -4.52 22.86 12.40
N ASP A 784 -4.28 21.82 13.21
CA ASP A 784 -5.27 21.20 14.09
C ASP A 784 -5.38 21.91 15.45
N LYS A 785 -4.42 22.80 15.79
CA LYS A 785 -4.33 23.45 17.11
C LYS A 785 -5.55 24.29 17.47
N LYS A 786 -6.25 24.90 16.50
CA LYS A 786 -7.43 25.74 16.76
C LYS A 786 -8.65 24.95 17.25
N ASN A 787 -8.65 23.63 17.05
CA ASN A 787 -9.73 22.74 17.48
C ASN A 787 -9.50 22.18 18.90
N TYR A 788 -8.44 22.62 19.58
CA TYR A 788 -8.03 22.27 20.95
C TYR A 788 -8.01 23.52 21.83
#